data_AF-A0A2T9YN92-F1
#
_entry.id   AF-A0A2T9YN92-F1
#
_cell.length_a   1.000
_cell.length_b   1.000
_cell.length_c   1.000
_cell.angle_alpha   90.00
_cell.angle_beta   90.00
_cell.angle_gamma   90.00
#
_symmetry.space_group_name_H-M   'P 1'
#
loop_
_entity.id
_entity.type
_entity.pdbx_description
1 polymer ?
#
loop_
_entity_poly.entity_id
_entity_poly.type
_entity_poly.pdbx_seq_one_letter_code
_entity_poly.pdbx_strand_id
1 'polypeptide(L)'
;MTANHLRFDGRVVIVTGAGGASVVVNDLGVGPLGTTGTSSAADKIVAEITQNGGKAIANYDSVEFGEKIVAQTVQTFGRVDILINNAGNLRDRTFLRMTESEWEQVLHVHLTGSYKVARAAWNVMKKQKFGRIINTASTSGVYGNFGQSNYASAKYGILGFSNTLAREGARYNILCNTLVPTAASSMTATSMAQEIMNIYDPKYVAPLVLALTHESSKHNGLVFEAAGGFFASSRWELSSGALLKPDSSLTPAAVKHAWPQITNFSNPSYPTGPGDVNYVELVKKAMNLPSNPQGSELRFDGQVAVVTGGGQGLGREYSLLFARYGAKVVVNDVGIGKDGIKNADRVVSEIKKSGGQAVANHDSVEYGERIVQTAIATFGRIDIIINNAGILRDVSFANMTDKQWLDIYRVHLYGAFKVTHAAWPHFIKQKSGVIINASSTSGIYGSYGQANYSAAKAALLGFTNVLALEGAKYNIRSIAIAPTAGTDMLATVAPREVLDVIKAAYIAPFVGYLAHSSCTENGSFYQLGGTWCGQIRRQRSGGVIYPQNDKITPELVSNNLSTIINFNDGRAKYMPSNRDNSSQIIQQIVTTNGLKLDSSASNNKRASAANSKIIDVLAARNHNFPSSEFKYTERDIMLYALGIGASTKDLNLVYELDPNFQTIPSFAVIPAFFLKANAQDFLPAYHPMMLLHGEQSVQLFDNFPTSGTLVCKPKIVDIVDKGKGATVCMGISLYNKATKKLIAQTESTSFIRGIGGFSKASGFKPAPPAQRAAFSTMTFSTPKVTPDCVIQQAIGRDQAAIYRLSGDYNPLHIDPEMAAKGNFNQPILHGLCSMGYVTRHVINGVCGGDPTRLAAIKVRFSSPVYPGETIQTRIWVDKTNPKLIKFEAIIVERGIVAINNAIAELKTPATLSSTPKL
;
A
#
# COMPACT_ATOMS: atom_id res chain seq x y z
N MET A 1 40.12 -8.74 29.79
CA MET A 1 39.09 -9.81 29.84
C MET A 1 38.88 -10.30 28.43
N THR A 2 39.21 -11.55 28.14
CA THR A 2 39.04 -12.18 26.82
C THR A 2 37.58 -12.17 26.43
N ALA A 3 37.23 -11.57 25.28
CA ALA A 3 35.87 -11.56 24.78
C ALA A 3 35.42 -13.01 24.49
N ASN A 4 34.43 -13.51 25.25
CA ASN A 4 33.78 -14.78 24.96
C ASN A 4 32.95 -14.62 23.68
N HIS A 5 33.53 -15.00 22.54
CA HIS A 5 32.80 -15.11 21.27
C HIS A 5 31.73 -16.21 21.35
N LEU A 6 30.53 -15.96 20.83
CA LEU A 6 29.48 -16.97 20.66
C LEU A 6 29.96 -18.00 19.65
N ARG A 7 30.05 -19.26 20.08
CA ARG A 7 30.53 -20.37 19.25
C ARG A 7 29.36 -21.30 18.89
N PHE A 8 29.35 -21.76 17.64
CA PHE A 8 28.33 -22.66 17.10
C PHE A 8 28.94 -24.03 16.72
N ASP A 9 30.02 -24.42 17.38
CA ASP A 9 30.75 -25.64 17.04
C ASP A 9 29.83 -26.87 17.08
N GLY A 10 29.90 -27.69 16.02
CA GLY A 10 29.11 -28.91 15.91
C GLY A 10 27.60 -28.71 15.71
N ARG A 11 27.12 -27.46 15.57
CA ARG A 11 25.71 -27.18 15.23
C ARG A 11 25.47 -27.36 13.74
N VAL A 12 24.36 -28.01 13.41
CA VAL A 12 23.93 -28.22 12.01
C VAL A 12 22.76 -27.30 11.69
N VAL A 13 22.88 -26.54 10.60
CA VAL A 13 21.90 -25.53 10.21
C VAL A 13 21.29 -25.87 8.86
N ILE A 14 19.98 -25.72 8.74
CA ILE A 14 19.28 -25.65 7.46
C ILE A 14 18.90 -24.19 7.24
N VAL A 15 19.31 -23.61 6.11
CA VAL A 15 18.83 -22.31 5.67
C VAL A 15 18.19 -22.51 4.30
N THR A 16 16.88 -22.25 4.20
CA THR A 16 16.15 -22.39 2.94
C THR A 16 16.25 -21.13 2.10
N GLY A 17 16.46 -21.27 0.78
CA GLY A 17 16.72 -20.16 -0.14
C GLY A 17 17.99 -19.37 0.23
N ALA A 18 19.11 -20.06 0.43
CA ALA A 18 20.25 -19.55 1.20
C ALA A 18 21.61 -19.60 0.51
N GLY A 19 22.60 -19.05 1.25
CA GLY A 19 24.03 -19.29 1.16
C GLY A 19 24.79 -19.03 2.48
N GLY A 20 25.43 -20.03 3.11
CA GLY A 20 26.50 -19.83 4.15
C GLY A 20 26.50 -20.75 5.41
N ALA A 21 27.69 -21.23 5.88
CA ALA A 21 28.19 -22.09 7.04
C ALA A 21 28.06 -23.66 7.00
N SER A 22 28.26 -24.45 8.09
CA SER A 22 27.94 -25.93 8.19
C SER A 22 26.47 -26.19 7.97
N VAL A 23 26.11 -25.97 6.73
CA VAL A 23 24.80 -25.53 6.32
C VAL A 23 24.42 -26.34 5.14
N VAL A 24 23.20 -26.83 5.23
CA VAL A 24 22.48 -27.25 4.06
C VAL A 24 21.98 -25.99 3.40
N VAL A 25 22.70 -25.60 2.36
CA VAL A 25 22.38 -24.47 1.51
C VAL A 25 21.32 -24.97 0.53
N ASN A 26 20.05 -24.80 0.92
CA ASN A 26 18.94 -25.18 0.06
C ASN A 26 18.63 -24.03 -0.92
N ASP A 27 18.77 -24.28 -2.21
CA ASP A 27 18.35 -23.37 -3.28
C ASP A 27 17.84 -24.21 -4.46
N LEU A 28 16.64 -23.90 -4.94
CA LEU A 28 15.99 -24.63 -6.03
C LEU A 28 16.71 -24.47 -7.39
N GLY A 29 17.75 -23.63 -7.48
CA GLY A 29 18.51 -23.38 -8.71
C GLY A 29 17.77 -22.51 -9.73
N VAL A 30 16.70 -21.83 -9.30
CA VAL A 30 15.87 -20.97 -10.14
C VAL A 30 15.87 -19.54 -9.60
N GLY A 31 15.93 -18.55 -10.50
CA GLY A 31 15.89 -17.13 -10.10
C GLY A 31 14.58 -16.75 -9.38
N PRO A 32 14.45 -15.51 -8.84
CA PRO A 32 13.25 -15.04 -8.12
C PRO A 32 11.92 -15.18 -8.90
N LEU A 33 12.01 -15.31 -10.23
CA LEU A 33 10.89 -15.51 -11.15
C LEU A 33 10.68 -16.97 -11.59
N GLY A 34 11.58 -17.90 -11.25
CA GLY A 34 11.48 -19.33 -11.58
C GLY A 34 12.26 -19.81 -12.82
N THR A 35 13.25 -19.05 -13.31
CA THR A 35 14.06 -19.41 -14.49
C THR A 35 15.31 -20.22 -14.11
N THR A 36 15.58 -21.33 -14.80
CA THR A 36 16.72 -22.26 -14.57
C THR A 36 18.07 -21.73 -15.07
N GLY A 37 19.15 -21.91 -14.30
CA GLY A 37 20.54 -21.59 -14.67
C GLY A 37 21.50 -22.80 -14.63
N THR A 38 22.70 -22.67 -15.24
CA THR A 38 23.66 -23.75 -15.52
C THR A 38 24.65 -24.10 -14.39
N SER A 39 24.68 -23.34 -13.29
CA SER A 39 25.26 -23.73 -11.98
C SER A 39 24.36 -23.16 -10.89
N SER A 40 24.01 -23.94 -9.85
CA SER A 40 23.03 -23.49 -8.86
C SER A 40 23.65 -22.44 -7.92
N ALA A 41 22.84 -21.51 -7.40
CA ALA A 41 23.30 -20.52 -6.43
C ALA A 41 23.84 -21.18 -5.16
N ALA A 42 23.26 -22.32 -4.76
CA ALA A 42 23.72 -23.11 -3.61
C ALA A 42 25.17 -23.59 -3.78
N ASP A 43 25.56 -24.06 -4.96
CA ASP A 43 26.91 -24.60 -5.19
C ASP A 43 28.00 -23.56 -4.99
N LYS A 44 27.75 -22.33 -5.47
CA LYS A 44 28.70 -21.20 -5.32
C LYS A 44 28.97 -20.91 -3.85
N ILE A 45 27.92 -20.98 -3.03
CA ILE A 45 28.05 -20.63 -1.63
C ILE A 45 28.63 -21.80 -0.83
N VAL A 46 28.28 -23.04 -1.16
CA VAL A 46 28.95 -24.23 -0.60
C VAL A 46 30.45 -24.19 -0.88
N ALA A 47 30.85 -23.81 -2.10
CA ALA A 47 32.25 -23.62 -2.46
C ALA A 47 32.90 -22.52 -1.63
N GLU A 48 32.27 -21.36 -1.49
CA GLU A 48 32.78 -20.24 -0.66
C GLU A 48 32.99 -20.65 0.80
N ILE A 49 32.03 -21.37 1.40
CA ILE A 49 32.13 -21.86 2.78
C ILE A 49 33.30 -22.83 2.92
N THR A 50 33.41 -23.78 1.98
CA THR A 50 34.43 -24.83 2.02
C THR A 50 35.83 -24.24 1.80
N GLN A 51 35.98 -23.26 0.90
CA GLN A 51 37.23 -22.52 0.69
C GLN A 51 37.66 -21.75 1.94
N ASN A 52 36.71 -21.28 2.76
CA ASN A 52 36.97 -20.61 4.03
C ASN A 52 37.06 -21.59 5.23
N GLY A 53 37.24 -22.89 4.99
CA GLY A 53 37.46 -23.90 6.04
C GLY A 53 36.20 -24.38 6.76
N GLY A 54 35.01 -23.96 6.31
CA GLY A 54 33.74 -24.50 6.77
C GLY A 54 33.40 -25.85 6.13
N LYS A 55 32.32 -26.48 6.61
CA LYS A 55 31.67 -27.61 5.92
C LYS A 55 30.36 -27.08 5.35
N ALA A 56 29.83 -27.63 4.26
CA ALA A 56 28.50 -27.30 3.74
C ALA A 56 28.08 -28.35 2.71
N ILE A 57 26.77 -28.48 2.47
CA ILE A 57 26.24 -29.22 1.32
C ILE A 57 25.14 -28.42 0.64
N ALA A 58 25.00 -28.59 -0.66
CA ALA A 58 23.88 -28.04 -1.42
C ALA A 58 22.69 -29.00 -1.34
N ASN A 59 21.49 -28.43 -1.33
CA ASN A 59 20.24 -29.15 -1.57
C ASN A 59 19.42 -28.39 -2.62
N TYR A 60 18.82 -29.11 -3.57
CA TYR A 60 18.09 -28.52 -4.70
C TYR A 60 16.58 -28.82 -4.68
N ASP A 61 16.07 -29.40 -3.60
CA ASP A 61 14.65 -29.71 -3.48
C ASP A 61 13.82 -28.44 -3.23
N SER A 62 12.59 -28.43 -3.73
CA SER A 62 11.59 -27.43 -3.30
C SER A 62 11.35 -27.56 -1.79
N VAL A 63 11.14 -26.44 -1.11
CA VAL A 63 10.75 -26.41 0.31
C VAL A 63 9.42 -27.12 0.59
N GLU A 64 8.62 -27.39 -0.45
CA GLU A 64 7.43 -28.24 -0.36
C GLU A 64 7.77 -29.71 -0.03
N PHE A 65 9.01 -30.14 -0.31
CA PHE A 65 9.58 -31.45 -0.02
C PHE A 65 10.55 -31.39 1.17
N GLY A 66 10.16 -30.70 2.24
CA GLY A 66 11.01 -30.48 3.41
C GLY A 66 11.56 -31.76 4.06
N GLU A 67 10.89 -32.89 3.88
CA GLU A 67 11.39 -34.20 4.29
C GLU A 67 12.69 -34.61 3.61
N LYS A 68 12.87 -34.29 2.32
CA LYS A 68 14.10 -34.59 1.57
C LYS A 68 15.26 -33.73 2.02
N ILE A 69 15.00 -32.43 2.23
CA ILE A 69 15.97 -31.45 2.74
C ILE A 69 16.51 -31.91 4.09
N VAL A 70 15.61 -32.27 5.02
CA VAL A 70 15.99 -32.73 6.36
C VAL A 70 16.66 -34.11 6.30
N ALA A 71 16.18 -35.03 5.48
CA ALA A 71 16.78 -36.35 5.33
C ALA A 71 18.23 -36.28 4.84
N GLN A 72 18.52 -35.49 3.80
CA GLN A 72 19.89 -35.27 3.32
C GLN A 72 20.76 -34.65 4.41
N THR A 73 20.21 -33.70 5.17
CA THR A 73 20.91 -33.04 6.29
C THR A 73 21.32 -34.06 7.35
N VAL A 74 20.39 -34.91 7.78
CA VAL A 74 20.63 -35.95 8.80
C VAL A 74 21.56 -37.04 8.27
N GLN A 75 21.44 -37.43 7.00
CA GLN A 75 22.35 -38.40 6.37
C GLN A 75 23.80 -37.88 6.36
N THR A 76 23.98 -36.59 6.09
CA THR A 76 25.32 -35.99 5.95
C THR A 76 25.95 -35.64 7.30
N PHE A 77 25.17 -35.04 8.20
CA PHE A 77 25.68 -34.45 9.43
C PHE A 77 25.13 -35.09 10.71
N GLY A 78 24.21 -36.05 10.61
CA GLY A 78 23.66 -36.83 11.73
C GLY A 78 22.60 -36.14 12.58
N ARG A 79 22.34 -34.83 12.38
CA ARG A 79 21.44 -34.01 13.23
C ARG A 79 20.95 -32.75 12.50
N VAL A 80 20.01 -32.03 13.11
CA VAL A 80 19.58 -30.68 12.73
C VAL A 80 19.34 -29.87 14.00
N ASP A 81 20.08 -28.79 14.21
CA ASP A 81 19.99 -27.94 15.41
C ASP A 81 19.22 -26.65 15.17
N ILE A 82 19.44 -26.04 14.01
CA ILE A 82 18.93 -24.72 13.66
C ILE A 82 18.21 -24.81 12.32
N LEU A 83 16.99 -24.26 12.25
CA LEU A 83 16.23 -24.11 11.02
C LEU A 83 15.91 -22.62 10.78
N ILE A 84 16.38 -22.11 9.64
CA ILE A 84 16.05 -20.77 9.15
C ILE A 84 15.14 -20.92 7.93
N ASN A 85 13.84 -20.75 8.15
CA ASN A 85 12.83 -20.75 7.09
C ASN A 85 12.83 -19.38 6.39
N ASN A 86 13.65 -19.27 5.34
CA ASN A 86 13.89 -18.01 4.61
C ASN A 86 13.43 -18.04 3.15
N ALA A 87 13.26 -19.22 2.55
CA ALA A 87 12.87 -19.37 1.14
C ALA A 87 11.64 -18.52 0.76
N GLY A 88 11.66 -18.02 -0.47
CA GLY A 88 10.63 -17.11 -0.92
C GLY A 88 10.57 -16.86 -2.42
N ASN A 89 9.43 -16.34 -2.84
CA ASN A 89 9.16 -15.87 -4.19
C ASN A 89 8.16 -14.69 -4.15
N LEU A 90 8.05 -13.96 -5.26
CA LEU A 90 7.09 -12.86 -5.40
C LEU A 90 6.21 -13.05 -6.64
N ARG A 91 4.93 -12.75 -6.50
CA ARG A 91 3.93 -12.68 -7.57
C ARG A 91 3.02 -11.47 -7.34
N ASP A 92 3.65 -10.30 -7.39
CA ASP A 92 3.00 -9.03 -7.08
C ASP A 92 1.94 -8.69 -8.13
N ARG A 93 0.70 -8.57 -7.69
CA ARG A 93 -0.45 -8.27 -8.52
C ARG A 93 -1.53 -7.60 -7.69
N THR A 94 -2.19 -6.60 -8.27
CA THR A 94 -3.40 -6.04 -7.65
C THR A 94 -4.41 -7.16 -7.42
N PHE A 95 -5.12 -7.15 -6.31
CA PHE A 95 -6.06 -8.20 -5.94
C PHE A 95 -7.06 -8.53 -7.06
N LEU A 96 -7.59 -7.53 -7.77
CA LEU A 96 -8.49 -7.71 -8.93
C LEU A 96 -7.91 -8.58 -10.06
N ARG A 97 -6.58 -8.58 -10.23
CA ARG A 97 -5.88 -9.25 -11.34
C ARG A 97 -5.11 -10.48 -10.87
N MET A 98 -5.12 -10.78 -9.57
CA MET A 98 -4.34 -11.88 -9.02
C MET A 98 -4.96 -13.21 -9.43
N THR A 99 -4.17 -14.05 -10.09
CA THR A 99 -4.62 -15.38 -10.47
C THR A 99 -4.52 -16.35 -9.28
N GLU A 100 -5.31 -17.42 -9.31
CA GLU A 100 -5.25 -18.46 -8.28
C GLU A 100 -3.89 -19.15 -8.24
N SER A 101 -3.26 -19.36 -9.41
CA SER A 101 -1.91 -19.92 -9.48
C SER A 101 -0.88 -18.99 -8.83
N GLU A 102 -0.97 -17.68 -9.02
CA GLU A 102 -0.07 -16.71 -8.35
C GLU A 102 -0.30 -16.67 -6.84
N TRP A 103 -1.55 -16.85 -6.38
CA TRP A 103 -1.87 -17.00 -4.96
C TRP A 103 -1.22 -18.25 -4.38
N GLU A 104 -1.49 -19.42 -4.98
CA GLU A 104 -1.02 -20.71 -4.50
C GLU A 104 0.50 -20.80 -4.49
N GLN A 105 1.18 -20.36 -5.56
CA GLN A 105 2.64 -20.41 -5.64
C GLN A 105 3.33 -19.66 -4.50
N VAL A 106 2.80 -18.52 -4.07
CA VAL A 106 3.38 -17.73 -2.97
C VAL A 106 3.09 -18.40 -1.62
N LEU A 107 1.86 -18.88 -1.39
CA LEU A 107 1.49 -19.55 -0.14
C LEU A 107 2.21 -20.90 0.03
N HIS A 108 2.37 -21.66 -1.06
CA HIS A 108 3.08 -22.93 -1.07
C HIS A 108 4.54 -22.77 -0.66
N VAL A 109 5.27 -21.83 -1.27
CA VAL A 109 6.70 -21.62 -0.95
C VAL A 109 6.87 -21.08 0.47
N HIS A 110 6.11 -20.04 0.83
CA HIS A 110 6.36 -19.33 2.09
C HIS A 110 5.73 -20.01 3.30
N LEU A 111 4.42 -20.29 3.25
CA LEU A 111 3.68 -20.75 4.42
C LEU A 111 3.75 -22.28 4.53
N THR A 112 3.37 -22.99 3.46
CA THR A 112 3.41 -24.46 3.45
C THR A 112 4.84 -25.00 3.45
N GLY A 113 5.78 -24.36 2.73
CA GLY A 113 7.19 -24.72 2.76
C GLY A 113 7.82 -24.60 4.15
N SER A 114 7.55 -23.49 4.86
CA SER A 114 8.00 -23.33 6.25
C SER A 114 7.44 -24.42 7.17
N TYR A 115 6.16 -24.78 6.98
CA TYR A 115 5.53 -25.91 7.69
C TYR A 115 6.24 -27.23 7.38
N LYS A 116 6.44 -27.57 6.10
CA LYS A 116 7.02 -28.84 5.65
C LYS A 116 8.42 -29.07 6.22
N VAL A 117 9.29 -28.08 6.10
CA VAL A 117 10.68 -28.19 6.58
C VAL A 117 10.73 -28.22 8.11
N ALA A 118 9.96 -27.38 8.80
CA ALA A 118 9.87 -27.41 10.26
C ALA A 118 9.31 -28.73 10.77
N ARG A 119 8.30 -29.28 10.08
CA ARG A 119 7.64 -30.54 10.45
C ARG A 119 8.60 -31.71 10.36
N ALA A 120 9.39 -31.77 9.29
CA ALA A 120 10.42 -32.78 9.10
C ALA A 120 11.55 -32.67 10.13
N ALA A 121 12.02 -31.45 10.43
CA ALA A 121 13.07 -31.21 11.42
C ALA A 121 12.61 -31.48 12.88
N TRP A 122 11.30 -31.38 13.14
CA TRP A 122 10.74 -31.39 14.49
C TRP A 122 11.09 -32.62 15.31
N ASN A 123 10.98 -33.82 14.72
CA ASN A 123 11.24 -35.07 15.44
C ASN A 123 12.73 -35.25 15.75
N VAL A 124 13.62 -34.75 14.88
CA VAL A 124 15.07 -34.71 15.12
C VAL A 124 15.37 -33.80 16.31
N MET A 125 14.89 -32.56 16.27
CA MET A 125 15.06 -31.58 17.35
C MET A 125 14.47 -32.04 18.69
N LYS A 126 13.30 -32.70 18.65
CA LYS A 126 12.64 -33.27 19.83
C LYS A 126 13.47 -34.39 20.46
N LYS A 127 14.02 -35.30 19.65
CA LYS A 127 14.84 -36.43 20.14
C LYS A 127 16.12 -35.92 20.82
N GLN A 128 16.76 -34.89 20.27
CA GLN A 128 17.98 -34.30 20.84
C GLN A 128 17.74 -33.27 21.96
N LYS A 129 16.46 -32.94 22.28
CA LYS A 129 16.07 -31.92 23.26
C LYS A 129 16.73 -30.56 23.01
N PHE A 130 16.86 -30.19 21.74
CA PHE A 130 17.42 -28.91 21.31
C PHE A 130 16.91 -28.56 19.92
N GLY A 131 16.44 -27.32 19.74
CA GLY A 131 16.15 -26.77 18.42
C GLY A 131 16.06 -25.25 18.46
N ARG A 132 16.43 -24.59 17.37
CA ARG A 132 16.23 -23.14 17.18
C ARG A 132 15.61 -22.91 15.81
N ILE A 133 14.46 -22.27 15.77
CA ILE A 133 13.72 -22.00 14.53
C ILE A 133 13.56 -20.50 14.37
N ILE A 134 13.95 -19.99 13.21
CA ILE A 134 13.65 -18.63 12.78
C ILE A 134 12.78 -18.74 11.54
N ASN A 135 11.55 -18.24 11.64
CA ASN A 135 10.70 -18.10 10.48
C ASN A 135 10.72 -16.66 9.97
N THR A 136 11.00 -16.48 8.68
CA THR A 136 11.11 -15.16 8.05
C THR A 136 9.76 -14.67 7.54
N ALA A 137 9.17 -13.73 8.27
CA ALA A 137 8.03 -12.92 7.86
C ALA A 137 8.48 -11.74 6.98
N SER A 138 7.79 -10.59 7.05
CA SER A 138 8.19 -9.36 6.36
C SER A 138 7.41 -8.16 6.89
N THR A 139 8.00 -6.97 6.82
CA THR A 139 7.32 -5.71 7.13
C THR A 139 6.10 -5.48 6.22
N SER A 140 6.20 -5.80 4.93
CA SER A 140 5.04 -5.74 4.01
C SER A 140 3.96 -6.76 4.34
N GLY A 141 4.33 -7.87 4.98
CA GLY A 141 3.36 -8.83 5.51
C GLY A 141 2.63 -8.30 6.73
N VAL A 142 3.38 -7.82 7.73
CA VAL A 142 2.84 -7.33 9.00
C VAL A 142 2.02 -6.05 8.84
N TYR A 143 2.43 -5.14 7.96
CA TYR A 143 1.80 -3.83 7.80
C TYR A 143 0.95 -3.70 6.52
N GLY A 144 1.01 -4.69 5.64
CA GLY A 144 0.37 -4.65 4.32
C GLY A 144 1.18 -3.86 3.30
N ASN A 145 1.11 -4.29 2.05
CA ASN A 145 1.63 -3.56 0.89
C ASN A 145 0.71 -3.80 -0.31
N PHE A 146 0.37 -2.73 -1.03
CA PHE A 146 -0.59 -2.80 -2.13
C PHE A 146 -0.05 -3.69 -3.25
N GLY A 147 -0.87 -4.65 -3.70
CA GLY A 147 -0.51 -5.62 -4.75
C GLY A 147 0.14 -6.90 -4.22
N GLN A 148 0.15 -7.11 -2.90
CA GLN A 148 0.83 -8.24 -2.26
C GLN A 148 -0.11 -9.04 -1.34
N SER A 149 -1.38 -9.23 -1.71
CA SER A 149 -2.37 -9.89 -0.85
C SER A 149 -2.01 -11.35 -0.55
N ASN A 150 -1.49 -12.10 -1.52
CA ASN A 150 -0.91 -13.43 -1.33
C ASN A 150 0.31 -13.42 -0.41
N TYR A 151 1.31 -12.58 -0.70
CA TYR A 151 2.56 -12.51 0.08
C TYR A 151 2.31 -12.05 1.52
N ALA A 152 1.47 -11.03 1.71
CA ALA A 152 1.11 -10.57 3.04
C ALA A 152 0.35 -11.64 3.83
N SER A 153 -0.57 -12.37 3.19
CA SER A 153 -1.24 -13.51 3.82
C SER A 153 -0.23 -14.57 4.27
N ALA A 154 0.70 -14.97 3.41
CA ALA A 154 1.71 -15.97 3.75
C ALA A 154 2.63 -15.50 4.90
N LYS A 155 3.15 -14.27 4.81
CA LYS A 155 4.09 -13.73 5.80
C LYS A 155 3.42 -13.44 7.15
N TYR A 156 2.16 -13.04 7.20
CA TYR A 156 1.42 -12.92 8.47
C TYR A 156 1.02 -14.30 9.01
N GLY A 157 0.71 -15.27 8.15
CA GLY A 157 0.46 -16.65 8.55
C GLY A 157 1.65 -17.27 9.28
N ILE A 158 2.88 -16.94 8.85
CA ILE A 158 4.11 -17.34 9.51
C ILE A 158 4.17 -16.87 10.98
N LEU A 159 3.64 -15.68 11.32
CA LEU A 159 3.62 -15.21 12.72
C LEU A 159 2.78 -16.13 13.61
N GLY A 160 1.56 -16.48 13.18
CA GLY A 160 0.69 -17.40 13.90
C GLY A 160 1.28 -18.80 14.02
N PHE A 161 1.95 -19.26 12.96
CA PHE A 161 2.69 -20.51 12.94
C PHE A 161 3.83 -20.51 13.98
N SER A 162 4.69 -19.49 13.96
CA SER A 162 5.81 -19.33 14.89
C SER A 162 5.37 -19.30 16.35
N ASN A 163 4.30 -18.56 16.66
CA ASN A 163 3.77 -18.46 18.02
C ASN A 163 3.32 -19.84 18.55
N THR A 164 2.76 -20.68 17.67
CA THR A 164 2.37 -22.04 18.04
C THR A 164 3.58 -22.95 18.24
N LEU A 165 4.55 -22.92 17.31
CA LEU A 165 5.79 -23.71 17.46
C LEU A 165 6.54 -23.33 18.74
N ALA A 166 6.60 -22.05 19.09
CA ALA A 166 7.21 -21.57 20.32
C ALA A 166 6.60 -22.24 21.56
N ARG A 167 5.26 -22.37 21.60
CA ARG A 167 4.53 -23.02 22.71
C ARG A 167 4.74 -24.52 22.73
N GLU A 168 4.61 -25.19 21.58
CA GLU A 168 4.74 -26.65 21.49
C GLU A 168 6.17 -27.15 21.72
N GLY A 169 7.16 -26.36 21.29
CA GLY A 169 8.57 -26.69 21.33
C GLY A 169 9.24 -26.42 22.69
N ALA A 170 8.68 -25.52 23.51
CA ALA A 170 9.30 -25.03 24.74
C ALA A 170 9.76 -26.18 25.67
N ARG A 171 8.89 -27.18 25.90
CA ARG A 171 9.19 -28.34 26.77
C ARG A 171 10.32 -29.24 26.24
N TYR A 172 10.67 -29.10 24.97
CA TYR A 172 11.75 -29.84 24.31
C TYR A 172 12.99 -28.99 24.07
N ASN A 173 13.04 -27.76 24.62
CA ASN A 173 14.07 -26.77 24.32
C ASN A 173 14.21 -26.50 22.80
N ILE A 174 13.06 -26.51 22.11
CA ILE A 174 12.92 -26.04 20.74
C ILE A 174 12.30 -24.64 20.83
N LEU A 175 13.10 -23.62 20.51
CA LEU A 175 12.65 -22.22 20.56
C LEU A 175 12.37 -21.73 19.14
N CYS A 176 11.26 -21.02 18.96
CA CYS A 176 10.87 -20.45 17.68
C CYS A 176 10.65 -18.95 17.82
N ASN A 177 11.33 -18.15 17.01
CA ASN A 177 11.10 -16.71 16.91
C ASN A 177 10.82 -16.32 15.47
N THR A 178 10.19 -15.15 15.28
CA THR A 178 9.88 -14.61 13.95
C THR A 178 10.82 -13.46 13.64
N LEU A 179 11.43 -13.49 12.46
CA LEU A 179 12.17 -12.37 11.90
C LEU A 179 11.26 -11.61 10.92
N VAL A 180 11.17 -10.29 11.06
CA VAL A 180 10.45 -9.37 10.19
C VAL A 180 11.48 -8.44 9.55
N PRO A 181 12.21 -8.90 8.52
CA PRO A 181 13.31 -8.12 7.99
C PRO A 181 12.84 -7.04 7.00
N THR A 182 13.56 -5.93 6.96
CA THR A 182 13.70 -5.12 5.74
C THR A 182 15.13 -5.31 5.25
N ALA A 183 15.30 -6.14 4.22
CA ALA A 183 16.60 -6.52 3.71
C ALA A 183 16.65 -6.46 2.17
N ALA A 184 17.82 -6.07 1.66
CA ALA A 184 18.21 -6.27 0.29
C ALA A 184 18.34 -7.78 0.02
N SER A 185 17.70 -8.29 -1.02
CA SER A 185 17.78 -9.70 -1.43
C SER A 185 17.68 -9.79 -2.94
N SER A 186 17.98 -10.96 -3.52
CA SER A 186 17.73 -11.21 -4.94
C SER A 186 16.27 -10.94 -5.35
N MET A 187 15.31 -11.05 -4.41
CA MET A 187 13.89 -10.71 -4.63
C MET A 187 13.61 -9.20 -4.64
N THR A 188 14.38 -8.38 -3.92
CA THR A 188 14.17 -6.92 -3.81
C THR A 188 15.14 -6.11 -4.69
N ALA A 189 16.16 -6.76 -5.25
CA ALA A 189 17.21 -6.16 -6.09
C ALA A 189 16.69 -5.45 -7.35
N THR A 190 15.55 -5.86 -7.90
CA THR A 190 14.92 -5.19 -9.06
C THR A 190 14.09 -3.96 -8.66
N SER A 191 13.94 -3.68 -7.36
CA SER A 191 13.02 -2.67 -6.81
C SER A 191 13.66 -1.61 -5.91
N MET A 192 14.95 -1.75 -5.57
CA MET A 192 15.70 -0.86 -4.67
C MET A 192 16.91 -0.25 -5.39
N ALA A 193 17.20 1.03 -5.15
CA ALA A 193 18.44 1.66 -5.61
C ALA A 193 19.66 1.02 -4.92
N GLN A 194 20.82 0.97 -5.59
CA GLN A 194 22.02 0.30 -5.05
C GLN A 194 22.46 0.89 -3.69
N GLU A 195 22.28 2.20 -3.49
CA GLU A 195 22.56 2.87 -2.22
C GLU A 195 21.66 2.36 -1.07
N ILE A 196 20.38 2.09 -1.34
CA ILE A 196 19.48 1.44 -0.36
C ILE A 196 19.84 -0.03 -0.18
N MET A 197 20.25 -0.71 -1.26
CA MET A 197 20.67 -2.10 -1.17
C MET A 197 21.86 -2.26 -0.20
N ASN A 198 22.80 -1.31 -0.22
CA ASN A 198 23.92 -1.27 0.71
C ASN A 198 23.48 -0.95 2.15
N ILE A 199 22.48 -0.07 2.32
CA ILE A 199 21.87 0.23 3.63
C ILE A 199 21.19 -1.01 4.22
N TYR A 200 20.52 -1.80 3.39
CA TYR A 200 19.78 -2.99 3.82
C TYR A 200 20.53 -4.30 3.56
N ASP A 201 21.85 -4.24 3.49
CA ASP A 201 22.69 -5.43 3.33
C ASP A 201 22.32 -6.49 4.41
N PRO A 202 21.99 -7.75 4.01
CA PRO A 202 21.66 -8.83 4.93
C PRO A 202 22.68 -9.06 6.05
N LYS A 203 23.95 -8.69 5.85
CA LYS A 203 24.99 -8.81 6.88
C LYS A 203 24.65 -8.05 8.15
N TYR A 204 23.84 -6.98 8.07
CA TYR A 204 23.38 -6.22 9.24
C TYR A 204 22.16 -6.81 9.93
N VAL A 205 21.57 -7.90 9.39
CA VAL A 205 20.48 -8.65 10.02
C VAL A 205 20.98 -9.95 10.66
N ALA A 206 21.99 -10.58 10.05
CA ALA A 206 22.56 -11.85 10.51
C ALA A 206 22.97 -11.89 12.01
N PRO A 207 23.53 -10.83 12.62
CA PRO A 207 23.91 -10.84 14.04
C PRO A 207 22.75 -11.14 15.00
N LEU A 208 21.54 -10.62 14.71
CA LEU A 208 20.36 -10.93 15.49
C LEU A 208 19.94 -12.40 15.33
N VAL A 209 19.98 -12.93 14.10
CA VAL A 209 19.65 -14.33 13.82
C VAL A 209 20.61 -15.26 14.58
N LEU A 210 21.91 -14.97 14.56
CA LEU A 210 22.91 -15.72 15.31
C LEU A 210 22.66 -15.62 16.83
N ALA A 211 22.46 -14.41 17.36
CA ALA A 211 22.17 -14.21 18.78
C ALA A 211 20.93 -15.02 19.24
N LEU A 212 19.87 -15.06 18.44
CA LEU A 212 18.64 -15.79 18.75
C LEU A 212 18.77 -17.31 18.62
N THR A 213 19.67 -17.80 17.77
CA THR A 213 19.88 -19.23 17.49
C THR A 213 21.04 -19.85 18.27
N HIS A 214 21.74 -19.05 19.06
CA HIS A 214 22.74 -19.57 20.00
C HIS A 214 22.08 -20.37 21.15
N GLU A 215 22.81 -21.32 21.73
CA GLU A 215 22.29 -22.19 22.79
C GLU A 215 21.98 -21.45 24.11
N SER A 216 22.71 -20.35 24.37
CA SER A 216 22.47 -19.48 25.53
C SER A 216 21.17 -18.70 25.42
N SER A 217 20.67 -18.45 24.20
CA SER A 217 19.40 -17.75 23.98
C SER A 217 18.25 -18.53 24.61
N LYS A 218 17.42 -17.80 25.37
CA LYS A 218 16.17 -18.28 25.98
C LYS A 218 14.94 -17.60 25.39
N HIS A 219 15.11 -16.71 24.41
CA HIS A 219 14.01 -15.98 23.80
C HIS A 219 13.18 -16.89 22.90
N ASN A 220 11.86 -16.84 23.06
CA ASN A 220 10.93 -17.74 22.40
C ASN A 220 9.61 -17.03 22.15
N GLY A 221 8.98 -17.26 20.99
CA GLY A 221 7.70 -16.67 20.62
C GLY A 221 7.75 -15.16 20.39
N LEU A 222 8.94 -14.57 20.21
CA LEU A 222 9.11 -13.14 19.98
C LEU A 222 9.13 -12.82 18.47
N VAL A 223 8.74 -11.59 18.15
CA VAL A 223 8.71 -11.07 16.77
C VAL A 223 9.67 -9.89 16.68
N PHE A 224 10.76 -10.06 15.93
CA PHE A 224 11.79 -9.04 15.80
C PHE A 224 11.74 -8.35 14.45
N GLU A 225 11.71 -7.03 14.45
CA GLU A 225 11.97 -6.21 13.27
C GLU A 225 13.47 -5.93 13.15
N ALA A 226 14.04 -6.18 11.97
CA ALA A 226 15.46 -6.04 11.73
C ALA A 226 15.73 -5.39 10.37
N ALA A 227 16.52 -4.31 10.35
CA ALA A 227 16.76 -3.55 9.14
C ALA A 227 18.04 -2.71 9.26
N GLY A 228 19.08 -3.03 8.48
CA GLY A 228 20.29 -2.20 8.38
C GLY A 228 20.95 -1.85 9.72
N GLY A 229 20.97 -2.77 10.69
CA GLY A 229 21.54 -2.56 12.02
C GLY A 229 20.58 -1.99 13.06
N PHE A 230 19.34 -1.65 12.67
CA PHE A 230 18.24 -1.42 13.61
C PHE A 230 17.58 -2.75 13.99
N PHE A 231 17.37 -2.96 15.29
CA PHE A 231 16.64 -4.10 15.84
C PHE A 231 15.61 -3.64 16.85
N ALA A 232 14.37 -4.09 16.68
CA ALA A 232 13.29 -3.87 17.63
C ALA A 232 12.44 -5.13 17.77
N SER A 233 11.59 -5.19 18.79
CA SER A 233 10.58 -6.23 18.96
C SER A 233 9.20 -5.63 18.76
N SER A 234 8.24 -6.45 18.30
CA SER A 234 6.82 -6.08 18.29
C SER A 234 6.00 -7.00 19.21
N ARG A 235 4.97 -6.43 19.84
CA ARG A 235 3.99 -7.15 20.66
C ARG A 235 2.56 -6.74 20.28
N TRP A 236 1.58 -7.54 20.68
CA TRP A 236 0.19 -7.15 20.58
C TRP A 236 -0.16 -6.16 21.69
N GLU A 237 -0.81 -5.08 21.30
CA GLU A 237 -1.42 -4.09 22.19
C GLU A 237 -2.93 -4.17 21.98
N LEU A 238 -3.66 -4.38 23.06
CA LEU A 238 -5.11 -4.53 23.07
C LEU A 238 -5.72 -3.35 23.83
N SER A 239 -6.67 -2.65 23.20
CA SER A 239 -7.38 -1.54 23.85
C SER A 239 -8.12 -2.02 25.11
N SER A 240 -8.48 -1.08 25.98
CA SER A 240 -9.32 -1.37 27.15
C SER A 240 -10.66 -2.02 26.78
N GLY A 241 -11.16 -1.68 25.59
CA GLY A 241 -12.39 -2.20 25.02
C GLY A 241 -13.64 -1.64 25.70
N ALA A 242 -14.80 -2.04 25.18
CA ALA A 242 -16.09 -1.74 25.80
C ALA A 242 -16.79 -3.03 26.22
N LEU A 243 -17.40 -3.00 27.41
CA LEU A 243 -18.25 -4.06 27.93
C LEU A 243 -19.71 -3.61 27.85
N LEU A 244 -20.55 -4.41 27.20
CA LEU A 244 -21.96 -4.07 26.97
C LEU A 244 -22.89 -5.08 27.64
N LYS A 245 -24.03 -4.64 28.16
CA LYS A 245 -24.99 -5.51 28.85
C LYS A 245 -25.55 -6.59 27.89
N PRO A 246 -25.59 -7.89 28.29
CA PRO A 246 -26.06 -9.02 27.48
C PRO A 246 -27.59 -9.14 27.36
N ASP A 247 -28.31 -8.07 27.04
CA ASP A 247 -29.77 -8.09 26.87
C ASP A 247 -30.21 -7.53 25.50
N SER A 248 -31.51 -7.25 25.34
CA SER A 248 -32.06 -6.71 24.09
C SER A 248 -31.50 -5.35 23.69
N SER A 249 -30.86 -4.61 24.60
CA SER A 249 -30.19 -3.35 24.30
C SER A 249 -28.82 -3.54 23.62
N LEU A 250 -28.29 -4.76 23.55
CA LEU A 250 -27.06 -5.07 22.81
C LEU A 250 -27.33 -5.06 21.30
N THR A 251 -27.29 -3.87 20.71
CA THR A 251 -27.58 -3.61 19.28
C THR A 251 -26.34 -3.06 18.55
N PRO A 252 -26.31 -3.10 17.20
CA PRO A 252 -25.29 -2.37 16.43
C PRO A 252 -25.23 -0.87 16.76
N ALA A 253 -26.36 -0.24 17.12
CA ALA A 253 -26.40 1.16 17.52
C ALA A 253 -25.73 1.40 18.88
N ALA A 254 -25.90 0.48 19.84
CA ALA A 254 -25.18 0.50 21.11
C ALA A 254 -23.67 0.33 20.92
N VAL A 255 -23.27 -0.58 20.02
CA VAL A 255 -21.85 -0.74 19.67
C VAL A 255 -21.27 0.54 19.06
N LYS A 256 -22.01 1.19 18.15
CA LYS A 256 -21.62 2.49 17.60
C LYS A 256 -21.43 3.55 18.68
N HIS A 257 -22.35 3.61 19.64
CA HIS A 257 -22.27 4.54 20.76
C HIS A 257 -21.01 4.28 21.61
N ALA A 258 -20.70 3.01 21.88
CA ALA A 258 -19.53 2.60 22.65
C ALA A 258 -18.20 2.61 21.85
N TRP A 259 -18.23 2.92 20.56
CA TRP A 259 -17.06 2.82 19.68
C TRP A 259 -15.82 3.57 20.18
N PRO A 260 -15.93 4.81 20.71
CA PRO A 260 -14.76 5.52 21.25
C PRO A 260 -14.06 4.78 22.39
N GLN A 261 -14.77 3.95 23.16
CA GLN A 261 -14.18 3.13 24.22
C GLN A 261 -13.50 1.88 23.62
N ILE A 262 -14.12 1.26 22.62
CA ILE A 262 -13.57 0.07 21.93
C ILE A 262 -12.20 0.38 21.30
N THR A 263 -12.00 1.58 20.77
CA THR A 263 -10.75 2.00 20.12
C THR A 263 -9.81 2.79 21.04
N ASN A 264 -10.08 2.83 22.36
CA ASN A 264 -9.29 3.58 23.32
C ASN A 264 -8.04 2.82 23.84
N PHE A 265 -6.87 3.28 23.42
CA PHE A 265 -5.56 2.77 23.82
C PHE A 265 -4.88 3.56 24.96
N SER A 266 -5.60 4.38 25.73
CA SER A 266 -5.03 5.11 26.88
C SER A 266 -4.67 4.20 28.06
N ASN A 267 -5.35 3.05 28.20
CA ASN A 267 -5.03 2.03 29.20
C ASN A 267 -5.07 0.63 28.56
N PRO A 268 -4.10 0.29 27.69
CA PRO A 268 -4.12 -0.95 26.96
C PRO A 268 -3.60 -2.13 27.80
N SER A 269 -3.91 -3.34 27.37
CA SER A 269 -3.31 -4.58 27.87
C SER A 269 -2.42 -5.22 26.79
N TYR A 270 -1.57 -6.17 27.22
CA TYR A 270 -0.59 -6.83 26.36
C TYR A 270 -0.72 -8.35 26.43
N PRO A 271 -1.87 -8.90 25.98
CA PRO A 271 -2.09 -10.34 26.01
C PRO A 271 -1.06 -11.07 25.15
N THR A 272 -0.62 -12.21 25.67
CA THR A 272 0.31 -13.12 25.04
C THR A 272 -0.36 -14.40 24.61
N GLY A 273 -1.53 -14.76 25.17
CA GLY A 273 -2.25 -16.01 24.93
C GLY A 273 -3.77 -15.85 24.71
N PRO A 274 -4.44 -16.85 24.09
CA PRO A 274 -5.88 -16.82 23.87
C PRO A 274 -6.74 -16.75 25.15
N GLY A 275 -6.21 -17.18 26.28
CA GLY A 275 -6.91 -17.21 27.58
C GLY A 275 -6.71 -15.97 28.46
N ASP A 276 -5.91 -14.99 28.02
CA ASP A 276 -5.54 -13.84 28.85
C ASP A 276 -6.72 -12.87 29.07
N VAL A 277 -7.76 -12.95 28.22
CA VAL A 277 -9.01 -12.22 28.41
C VAL A 277 -10.08 -13.18 28.96
N ASN A 278 -10.50 -12.95 30.20
CA ASN A 278 -11.49 -13.79 30.87
C ASN A 278 -12.94 -13.40 30.48
N TYR A 279 -13.41 -13.93 29.36
CA TYR A 279 -14.75 -13.62 28.84
C TYR A 279 -15.89 -14.06 29.77
N VAL A 280 -15.73 -15.15 30.53
CA VAL A 280 -16.77 -15.61 31.48
C VAL A 280 -16.97 -14.58 32.58
N GLU A 281 -15.89 -14.06 33.15
CA GLU A 281 -15.96 -13.01 34.16
C GLU A 281 -16.49 -11.70 33.59
N LEU A 282 -16.10 -11.33 32.36
CA LEU A 282 -16.62 -10.16 31.67
C LEU A 282 -18.15 -10.24 31.48
N VAL A 283 -18.68 -11.39 31.02
CA VAL A 283 -20.15 -11.57 30.91
C VAL A 283 -20.84 -11.42 32.26
N LYS A 284 -20.29 -12.03 33.32
CA LYS A 284 -20.85 -11.92 34.68
C LYS A 284 -20.89 -10.46 35.16
N LYS A 285 -19.84 -9.68 34.88
CA LYS A 285 -19.81 -8.23 35.16
C LYS A 285 -20.84 -7.48 34.30
N ALA A 286 -20.93 -7.81 33.02
CA ALA A 286 -21.83 -7.17 32.07
C ALA A 286 -23.31 -7.34 32.43
N MET A 287 -23.70 -8.48 33.03
CA MET A 287 -25.07 -8.73 33.49
C MET A 287 -25.57 -7.66 34.47
N ASN A 288 -24.66 -7.08 35.28
CA ASN A 288 -24.98 -6.07 36.28
C ASN A 288 -24.90 -4.62 35.78
N LEU A 289 -24.55 -4.40 34.51
CA LEU A 289 -24.54 -3.06 33.91
C LEU A 289 -25.98 -2.54 33.70
N PRO A 290 -26.17 -1.21 33.58
CA PRO A 290 -27.43 -0.63 33.10
C PRO A 290 -27.68 -0.98 31.62
N SER A 291 -28.90 -0.74 31.14
CA SER A 291 -29.22 -0.88 29.70
C SER A 291 -28.22 -0.10 28.84
N ASN A 292 -27.81 -0.68 27.72
CA ASN A 292 -26.83 -0.06 26.84
C ASN A 292 -27.41 1.22 26.21
N PRO A 293 -26.70 2.36 26.27
CA PRO A 293 -27.11 3.57 25.56
C PRO A 293 -27.23 3.31 24.06
N GLN A 294 -28.29 3.84 23.46
CA GLN A 294 -28.56 3.67 22.02
C GLN A 294 -28.16 4.94 21.26
N GLY A 295 -27.77 4.75 19.99
CA GLY A 295 -27.76 5.81 18.98
C GLY A 295 -28.97 5.69 18.05
N SER A 296 -28.94 6.42 16.93
CA SER A 296 -29.89 6.19 15.83
C SER A 296 -29.84 4.73 15.37
N GLU A 297 -31.01 4.17 15.05
CA GLU A 297 -31.11 2.80 14.53
C GLU A 297 -30.24 2.63 13.27
N LEU A 298 -29.51 1.53 13.20
CA LEU A 298 -28.69 1.17 12.03
C LEU A 298 -29.44 0.12 11.22
N ARG A 299 -29.58 0.35 9.91
CA ARG A 299 -30.32 -0.53 9.00
C ARG A 299 -29.47 -0.85 7.76
N PHE A 300 -29.72 -2.00 7.16
CA PHE A 300 -29.05 -2.51 5.95
C PHE A 300 -30.05 -2.66 4.80
N ASP A 301 -31.11 -1.84 4.80
CA ASP A 301 -32.18 -1.92 3.81
C ASP A 301 -31.60 -1.79 2.39
N GLY A 302 -32.01 -2.71 1.52
CA GLY A 302 -31.54 -2.76 0.13
C GLY A 302 -30.12 -3.29 -0.08
N GLN A 303 -29.42 -3.69 0.97
CA GLN A 303 -28.10 -4.32 0.89
C GLN A 303 -28.19 -5.85 0.88
N VAL A 304 -27.16 -6.50 0.32
CA VAL A 304 -27.02 -7.95 0.27
C VAL A 304 -25.78 -8.40 1.04
N ALA A 305 -25.98 -9.27 2.03
CA ALA A 305 -24.92 -9.87 2.82
C ALA A 305 -24.71 -11.34 2.45
N VAL A 306 -23.46 -11.74 2.19
CA VAL A 306 -23.05 -13.14 2.07
C VAL A 306 -22.34 -13.54 3.36
N VAL A 307 -22.85 -14.58 4.03
CA VAL A 307 -22.25 -15.13 5.25
C VAL A 307 -21.82 -16.57 4.99
N THR A 308 -20.51 -16.82 4.99
CA THR A 308 -19.96 -18.17 4.82
C THR A 308 -19.88 -18.89 6.17
N GLY A 309 -20.18 -20.20 6.18
CA GLY A 309 -20.45 -20.93 7.43
C GLY A 309 -21.64 -20.34 8.18
N GLY A 310 -22.64 -19.84 7.46
CA GLY A 310 -23.80 -19.11 7.97
C GLY A 310 -24.90 -19.99 8.57
N GLY A 311 -24.76 -21.32 8.51
CA GLY A 311 -25.83 -22.25 8.90
C GLY A 311 -25.87 -22.60 10.39
N GLN A 312 -24.81 -22.30 11.15
CA GLN A 312 -24.72 -22.63 12.58
C GLN A 312 -23.80 -21.65 13.35
N GLY A 313 -23.82 -21.73 14.68
CA GLY A 313 -22.94 -20.96 15.57
C GLY A 313 -22.92 -19.46 15.28
N LEU A 314 -21.72 -18.86 15.23
CA LEU A 314 -21.53 -17.43 14.93
C LEU A 314 -22.12 -17.00 13.59
N GLY A 315 -21.93 -17.79 12.53
CA GLY A 315 -22.42 -17.45 11.20
C GLY A 315 -23.95 -17.42 11.10
N ARG A 316 -24.63 -18.31 11.85
CA ARG A 316 -26.09 -18.24 12.01
C ARG A 316 -26.51 -16.92 12.65
N GLU A 317 -25.88 -16.53 13.75
CA GLU A 317 -26.22 -15.29 14.44
C GLU A 317 -25.94 -14.05 13.58
N TYR A 318 -24.87 -14.06 12.76
CA TYR A 318 -24.62 -12.99 11.78
C TYR A 318 -25.74 -12.92 10.73
N SER A 319 -26.15 -14.07 10.19
CA SER A 319 -27.20 -14.16 9.18
C SER A 319 -28.54 -13.65 9.70
N LEU A 320 -28.92 -14.07 10.91
CA LEU A 320 -30.14 -13.61 11.59
C LEU A 320 -30.11 -12.11 11.90
N LEU A 321 -28.96 -11.59 12.34
CA LEU A 321 -28.80 -10.16 12.60
C LEU A 321 -28.97 -9.34 11.32
N PHE A 322 -28.22 -9.66 10.25
CA PHE A 322 -28.32 -8.91 9.00
C PHE A 322 -29.74 -8.91 8.43
N ALA A 323 -30.42 -10.06 8.45
CA ALA A 323 -31.81 -10.15 8.02
C ALA A 323 -32.76 -9.31 8.90
N ARG A 324 -32.60 -9.36 10.23
CA ARG A 324 -33.39 -8.57 11.19
C ARG A 324 -33.27 -7.06 10.94
N TYR A 325 -32.10 -6.60 10.53
CA TYR A 325 -31.83 -5.19 10.25
C TYR A 325 -31.99 -4.82 8.76
N GLY A 326 -32.69 -5.65 7.96
CA GLY A 326 -33.18 -5.28 6.62
C GLY A 326 -32.32 -5.73 5.43
N ALA A 327 -31.19 -6.40 5.66
CA ALA A 327 -30.39 -6.95 4.56
C ALA A 327 -31.07 -8.20 3.96
N LYS A 328 -30.84 -8.43 2.67
CA LYS A 328 -31.08 -9.73 2.04
C LYS A 328 -29.85 -10.61 2.26
N VAL A 329 -30.03 -11.86 2.68
CA VAL A 329 -28.91 -12.70 3.14
C VAL A 329 -28.72 -13.94 2.26
N VAL A 330 -27.50 -14.15 1.77
CA VAL A 330 -27.07 -15.46 1.24
C VAL A 330 -26.42 -16.21 2.39
N VAL A 331 -27.08 -17.29 2.83
CA VAL A 331 -26.57 -18.17 3.88
C VAL A 331 -25.80 -19.31 3.21
N ASN A 332 -24.47 -19.25 3.23
CA ASN A 332 -23.62 -20.32 2.71
C ASN A 332 -23.20 -21.27 3.84
N ASP A 333 -23.52 -22.56 3.69
CA ASP A 333 -23.06 -23.61 4.61
C ASP A 333 -23.08 -24.99 3.93
N VAL A 334 -21.99 -25.74 4.05
CA VAL A 334 -21.88 -27.12 3.52
C VAL A 334 -22.39 -28.18 4.50
N GLY A 335 -22.65 -27.79 5.75
CA GLY A 335 -23.00 -28.68 6.83
C GLY A 335 -24.43 -29.19 6.76
N ILE A 336 -24.62 -30.39 7.31
CA ILE A 336 -25.90 -31.06 7.42
C ILE A 336 -26.10 -31.40 8.90
N GLY A 337 -27.27 -31.06 9.44
CA GLY A 337 -27.65 -31.39 10.80
C GLY A 337 -27.81 -32.89 11.01
N LYS A 338 -27.87 -33.33 12.27
CA LYS A 338 -28.07 -34.75 12.62
C LYS A 338 -29.39 -35.33 12.10
N ASP A 339 -30.36 -34.48 11.81
CA ASP A 339 -31.67 -34.80 11.24
C ASP A 339 -31.67 -34.84 9.70
N GLY A 340 -30.50 -34.72 9.06
CA GLY A 340 -30.35 -34.76 7.60
C GLY A 340 -30.72 -33.46 6.89
N ILE A 341 -31.17 -32.43 7.62
CA ILE A 341 -31.51 -31.12 7.05
C ILE A 341 -30.23 -30.29 6.91
N LYS A 342 -30.03 -29.68 5.74
CA LYS A 342 -28.89 -28.78 5.51
C LYS A 342 -28.98 -27.55 6.40
N ASN A 343 -27.87 -27.17 7.01
CA ASN A 343 -27.83 -26.08 7.99
C ASN A 343 -28.26 -24.73 7.39
N ALA A 344 -27.81 -24.41 6.16
CA ALA A 344 -28.20 -23.19 5.47
C ALA A 344 -29.73 -23.10 5.26
N ASP A 345 -30.39 -24.21 4.91
CA ASP A 345 -31.83 -24.23 4.63
C ASP A 345 -32.65 -23.97 5.91
N ARG A 346 -32.17 -24.45 7.06
CA ARG A 346 -32.77 -24.17 8.37
C ARG A 346 -32.75 -22.68 8.68
N VAL A 347 -31.58 -22.04 8.58
CA VAL A 347 -31.42 -20.60 8.87
C VAL A 347 -32.23 -19.75 7.88
N VAL A 348 -32.26 -20.11 6.60
CA VAL A 348 -33.11 -19.42 5.61
C VAL A 348 -34.59 -19.54 5.96
N SER A 349 -35.04 -20.71 6.42
CA SER A 349 -36.41 -20.91 6.87
C SER A 349 -36.75 -20.05 8.09
N GLU A 350 -35.84 -19.94 9.06
CA GLU A 350 -35.99 -19.08 10.24
C GLU A 350 -36.06 -17.60 9.86
N ILE A 351 -35.19 -17.14 8.96
CA ILE A 351 -35.20 -15.76 8.45
C ILE A 351 -36.53 -15.45 7.76
N LYS A 352 -37.00 -16.33 6.86
CA LYS A 352 -38.27 -16.14 6.15
C LYS A 352 -39.47 -16.14 7.08
N LYS A 353 -39.50 -17.04 8.07
CA LYS A 353 -40.55 -17.06 9.12
C LYS A 353 -40.60 -15.77 9.94
N SER A 354 -39.46 -15.09 10.07
CA SER A 354 -39.35 -13.80 10.76
C SER A 354 -39.57 -12.60 9.84
N GLY A 355 -40.03 -12.82 8.60
CA GLY A 355 -40.31 -11.76 7.61
C GLY A 355 -39.11 -11.24 6.84
N GLY A 356 -37.91 -11.81 7.03
CA GLY A 356 -36.70 -11.43 6.30
C GLY A 356 -36.54 -12.14 4.95
N GLN A 357 -35.56 -11.70 4.16
CA GLN A 357 -35.25 -12.29 2.85
C GLN A 357 -33.91 -13.02 2.89
N ALA A 358 -33.92 -14.30 2.55
CA ALA A 358 -32.68 -15.08 2.44
C ALA A 358 -32.77 -16.20 1.40
N VAL A 359 -31.59 -16.61 0.91
CA VAL A 359 -31.39 -17.75 0.01
C VAL A 359 -30.24 -18.62 0.53
N ALA A 360 -30.39 -19.93 0.40
CA ALA A 360 -29.36 -20.87 0.81
C ALA A 360 -28.34 -21.08 -0.31
N ASN A 361 -27.09 -21.31 0.06
CA ASN A 361 -26.05 -21.81 -0.82
C ASN A 361 -25.31 -22.95 -0.10
N HIS A 362 -25.03 -24.04 -0.82
CA HIS A 362 -24.39 -25.25 -0.26
C HIS A 362 -23.01 -25.54 -0.85
N ASP A 363 -22.45 -24.61 -1.64
CA ASP A 363 -21.13 -24.78 -2.23
C ASP A 363 -20.03 -24.67 -1.17
N SER A 364 -18.91 -25.39 -1.38
CA SER A 364 -17.68 -25.12 -0.64
C SER A 364 -17.22 -23.68 -0.91
N VAL A 365 -16.63 -23.03 0.08
CA VAL A 365 -16.00 -21.70 -0.06
C VAL A 365 -14.84 -21.69 -1.05
N GLU A 366 -14.31 -22.86 -1.40
CA GLU A 366 -13.35 -23.02 -2.50
C GLU A 366 -13.95 -22.68 -3.87
N TYR A 367 -15.28 -22.70 -4.01
CA TYR A 367 -16.00 -22.30 -5.23
C TYR A 367 -16.68 -20.94 -5.04
N GLY A 368 -15.91 -19.96 -4.53
CA GLY A 368 -16.42 -18.64 -4.18
C GLY A 368 -17.20 -17.92 -5.30
N GLU A 369 -16.88 -18.20 -6.56
CA GLU A 369 -17.63 -17.70 -7.71
C GLU A 369 -19.10 -18.15 -7.73
N ARG A 370 -19.40 -19.38 -7.30
CA ARG A 370 -20.78 -19.91 -7.24
C ARG A 370 -21.57 -19.29 -6.09
N ILE A 371 -20.90 -19.03 -4.97
CA ILE A 371 -21.48 -18.34 -3.81
C ILE A 371 -21.85 -16.91 -4.19
N VAL A 372 -20.92 -16.17 -4.81
CA VAL A 372 -21.17 -14.80 -5.27
C VAL A 372 -22.23 -14.79 -6.37
N GLN A 373 -22.20 -15.74 -7.30
CA GLN A 373 -23.23 -15.87 -8.34
C GLN A 373 -24.62 -16.08 -7.75
N THR A 374 -24.75 -16.81 -6.63
CA THR A 374 -26.03 -16.95 -5.91
C THR A 374 -26.57 -15.59 -5.45
N ALA A 375 -25.70 -14.73 -4.90
CA ALA A 375 -26.08 -13.38 -4.49
C ALA A 375 -26.54 -12.52 -5.69
N ILE A 376 -25.76 -12.54 -6.77
CA ILE A 376 -26.04 -11.75 -7.97
C ILE A 376 -27.31 -12.24 -8.68
N ALA A 377 -27.48 -13.55 -8.86
CA ALA A 377 -28.65 -14.12 -9.54
C ALA A 377 -29.94 -13.90 -8.75
N THR A 378 -29.89 -13.98 -7.41
CA THR A 378 -31.09 -13.89 -6.58
C THR A 378 -31.46 -12.44 -6.24
N PHE A 379 -30.47 -11.61 -5.94
CA PHE A 379 -30.69 -10.26 -5.39
C PHE A 379 -30.11 -9.13 -6.23
N GLY A 380 -29.37 -9.44 -7.30
CA GLY A 380 -28.83 -8.46 -8.25
C GLY A 380 -27.58 -7.71 -7.79
N ARG A 381 -27.12 -7.92 -6.55
CA ARG A 381 -26.00 -7.20 -5.93
C ARG A 381 -25.34 -7.98 -4.79
N ILE A 382 -24.22 -7.47 -4.32
CA ILE A 382 -23.50 -7.92 -3.12
C ILE A 382 -22.83 -6.71 -2.48
N ASP A 383 -22.97 -6.54 -1.17
CA ASP A 383 -22.49 -5.38 -0.40
C ASP A 383 -21.58 -5.79 0.75
N ILE A 384 -21.91 -6.89 1.43
CA ILE A 384 -21.23 -7.33 2.65
C ILE A 384 -20.80 -8.80 2.49
N ILE A 385 -19.56 -9.10 2.84
CA ILE A 385 -19.04 -10.46 2.95
C ILE A 385 -18.55 -10.69 4.36
N ILE A 386 -19.06 -11.75 4.99
CA ILE A 386 -18.54 -12.28 6.25
C ILE A 386 -17.86 -13.61 5.95
N ASN A 387 -16.53 -13.58 5.84
CA ASN A 387 -15.71 -14.78 5.66
C ASN A 387 -15.55 -15.49 7.02
N ASN A 388 -16.56 -16.29 7.37
CA ASN A 388 -16.68 -16.97 8.67
C ASN A 388 -16.54 -18.50 8.58
N ALA A 389 -16.66 -19.10 7.40
CA ALA A 389 -16.52 -20.55 7.23
C ALA A 389 -15.24 -21.09 7.88
N GLY A 390 -15.35 -22.27 8.50
CA GLY A 390 -14.23 -22.84 9.25
C GLY A 390 -14.44 -24.26 9.72
N ILE A 391 -13.32 -24.95 9.94
CA ILE A 391 -13.23 -26.31 10.47
C ILE A 391 -12.07 -26.40 11.46
N LEU A 392 -12.01 -27.46 12.27
CA LEU A 392 -10.85 -27.75 13.12
C LEU A 392 -10.21 -29.09 12.74
N ARG A 393 -8.89 -29.18 12.91
CA ARG A 393 -8.05 -30.36 12.69
C ARG A 393 -6.93 -30.35 13.74
N ASP A 394 -7.34 -30.22 14.99
CA ASP A 394 -6.44 -29.98 16.11
C ASP A 394 -5.62 -31.23 16.41
N VAL A 395 -4.31 -31.07 16.46
CA VAL A 395 -3.34 -32.12 16.71
C VAL A 395 -1.99 -31.46 17.02
N SER A 396 -1.21 -32.04 17.93
CA SER A 396 0.16 -31.55 18.17
C SER A 396 0.93 -31.46 16.86
N PHE A 397 1.77 -30.44 16.68
CA PHE A 397 2.58 -30.26 15.49
C PHE A 397 3.39 -31.51 15.13
N ALA A 398 3.87 -32.24 16.15
CA ALA A 398 4.59 -33.50 16.00
C ALA A 398 3.80 -34.67 15.39
N ASN A 399 2.47 -34.55 15.29
CA ASN A 399 1.57 -35.57 14.73
C ASN A 399 0.70 -35.02 13.58
N MET A 400 0.88 -33.75 13.21
CA MET A 400 0.14 -33.11 12.14
C MET A 400 0.49 -33.76 10.79
N THR A 401 -0.56 -34.07 10.02
CA THR A 401 -0.46 -34.58 8.65
C THR A 401 -0.64 -33.45 7.64
N ASP A 402 -0.10 -33.64 6.44
CA ASP A 402 -0.25 -32.67 5.35
C ASP A 402 -1.70 -32.44 4.95
N LYS A 403 -2.54 -33.48 5.02
CA LYS A 403 -3.97 -33.35 4.77
C LYS A 403 -4.63 -32.42 5.79
N GLN A 404 -4.31 -32.56 7.08
CA GLN A 404 -4.86 -31.68 8.13
C GLN A 404 -4.39 -30.23 7.99
N TRP A 405 -3.15 -30.02 7.52
CA TRP A 405 -2.66 -28.68 7.16
C TRP A 405 -3.45 -28.11 5.97
N LEU A 406 -3.57 -28.90 4.89
CA LEU A 406 -4.22 -28.49 3.65
C LEU A 406 -5.72 -28.22 3.85
N ASP A 407 -6.44 -29.08 4.55
CA ASP A 407 -7.87 -28.91 4.85
C ASP A 407 -8.14 -27.52 5.50
N ILE A 408 -7.30 -27.15 6.48
CA ILE A 408 -7.43 -25.88 7.21
C ILE A 408 -7.08 -24.69 6.30
N TYR A 409 -6.00 -24.78 5.53
CA TYR A 409 -5.65 -23.74 4.56
C TYR A 409 -6.77 -23.52 3.53
N ARG A 410 -7.32 -24.60 2.96
CA ARG A 410 -8.34 -24.58 1.90
C ARG A 410 -9.60 -23.88 2.36
N VAL A 411 -10.12 -24.21 3.54
CA VAL A 411 -11.35 -23.63 4.06
C VAL A 411 -11.15 -22.19 4.54
N HIS A 412 -10.12 -21.94 5.36
CA HIS A 412 -10.03 -20.68 6.10
C HIS A 412 -9.42 -19.54 5.30
N LEU A 413 -8.38 -19.83 4.52
CA LEU A 413 -7.59 -18.80 3.85
C LEU A 413 -7.90 -18.76 2.36
N TYR A 414 -7.79 -19.90 1.68
CA TYR A 414 -8.09 -19.99 0.25
C TYR A 414 -9.57 -19.75 -0.04
N GLY A 415 -10.48 -20.28 0.79
CA GLY A 415 -11.92 -19.99 0.69
C GLY A 415 -12.25 -18.49 0.84
N ALA A 416 -11.65 -17.81 1.82
CA ALA A 416 -11.81 -16.36 1.98
C ALA A 416 -11.27 -15.59 0.78
N PHE A 417 -10.13 -16.01 0.22
CA PHE A 417 -9.60 -15.48 -1.03
C PHE A 417 -10.60 -15.66 -2.18
N LYS A 418 -11.10 -16.88 -2.42
CA LYS A 418 -11.99 -17.20 -3.55
C LYS A 418 -13.30 -16.42 -3.50
N VAL A 419 -13.96 -16.36 -2.35
CA VAL A 419 -15.22 -15.62 -2.17
C VAL A 419 -14.99 -14.13 -2.36
N THR A 420 -13.95 -13.57 -1.73
CA THR A 420 -13.66 -12.14 -1.81
C THR A 420 -13.22 -11.73 -3.22
N HIS A 421 -12.41 -12.55 -3.89
CA HIS A 421 -11.94 -12.31 -5.25
C HIS A 421 -13.09 -12.30 -6.25
N ALA A 422 -14.03 -13.25 -6.14
CA ALA A 422 -15.23 -13.28 -6.98
C ALA A 422 -16.13 -12.04 -6.78
N ALA A 423 -16.24 -11.53 -5.56
CA ALA A 423 -17.05 -10.35 -5.26
C ALA A 423 -16.37 -9.02 -5.62
N TRP A 424 -15.04 -8.98 -5.66
CA TRP A 424 -14.26 -7.76 -5.80
C TRP A 424 -14.62 -6.89 -7.01
N PRO A 425 -14.84 -7.44 -8.23
CA PRO A 425 -15.28 -6.65 -9.38
C PRO A 425 -16.63 -5.96 -9.15
N HIS A 426 -17.55 -6.62 -8.42
CA HIS A 426 -18.86 -6.05 -8.09
C HIS A 426 -18.71 -4.88 -7.12
N PHE A 427 -17.86 -5.00 -6.10
CA PHE A 427 -17.59 -3.90 -5.17
C PHE A 427 -16.93 -2.70 -5.87
N ILE A 428 -15.96 -2.93 -6.76
CA ILE A 428 -15.34 -1.85 -7.55
C ILE A 428 -16.38 -1.13 -8.41
N LYS A 429 -17.24 -1.88 -9.10
CA LYS A 429 -18.29 -1.31 -9.96
C LYS A 429 -19.28 -0.46 -9.14
N GLN A 430 -19.65 -0.94 -7.95
CA GLN A 430 -20.58 -0.27 -7.05
C GLN A 430 -19.94 0.91 -6.29
N LYS A 431 -18.60 0.97 -6.22
CA LYS A 431 -17.85 1.88 -5.31
C LYS A 431 -18.30 1.74 -3.86
N SER A 432 -18.56 0.51 -3.44
CA SER A 432 -18.92 0.17 -2.07
C SER A 432 -18.72 -1.33 -1.84
N GLY A 433 -18.27 -1.70 -0.65
CA GLY A 433 -18.19 -3.08 -0.21
C GLY A 433 -17.59 -3.19 1.19
N VAL A 434 -18.04 -4.16 1.98
CA VAL A 434 -17.46 -4.43 3.30
C VAL A 434 -17.12 -5.90 3.45
N ILE A 435 -15.87 -6.17 3.83
CA ILE A 435 -15.34 -7.51 4.01
C ILE A 435 -14.94 -7.66 5.47
N ILE A 436 -15.55 -8.63 6.16
CA ILE A 436 -15.19 -9.02 7.51
C ILE A 436 -14.55 -10.41 7.47
N ASN A 437 -13.28 -10.49 7.85
CA ASN A 437 -12.54 -11.74 7.92
C ASN A 437 -12.52 -12.27 9.35
N ALA A 438 -13.04 -13.47 9.58
CA ALA A 438 -12.97 -14.11 10.89
C ALA A 438 -11.59 -14.75 11.11
N SER A 439 -10.69 -14.01 11.75
CA SER A 439 -9.44 -14.51 12.34
C SER A 439 -9.73 -15.26 13.66
N SER A 440 -8.80 -15.27 14.61
CA SER A 440 -8.95 -15.90 15.94
C SER A 440 -7.84 -15.45 16.88
N THR A 441 -8.09 -15.47 18.18
CA THR A 441 -7.07 -15.32 19.23
C THR A 441 -5.97 -16.38 19.10
N SER A 442 -6.27 -17.61 18.64
CA SER A 442 -5.25 -18.61 18.30
C SER A 442 -4.35 -18.16 17.15
N GLY A 443 -4.88 -17.43 16.15
CA GLY A 443 -4.07 -16.85 15.08
C GLY A 443 -3.17 -15.72 15.57
N ILE A 444 -3.69 -14.87 16.44
CA ILE A 444 -2.97 -13.71 16.99
C ILE A 444 -1.85 -14.17 17.94
N TYR A 445 -2.16 -15.05 18.89
CA TYR A 445 -1.30 -15.40 20.03
C TYR A 445 -0.63 -16.77 19.96
N GLY A 446 -1.03 -17.61 18.99
CA GLY A 446 -0.66 -19.02 18.92
C GLY A 446 -1.41 -19.87 19.96
N SER A 447 -1.62 -21.14 19.64
CA SER A 447 -2.25 -22.11 20.56
C SER A 447 -1.68 -23.50 20.35
N TYR A 448 -1.42 -24.23 21.44
CA TYR A 448 -0.87 -25.59 21.38
C TYR A 448 -1.79 -26.52 20.56
N GLY A 449 -1.24 -27.30 19.63
CA GLY A 449 -2.00 -28.25 18.83
C GLY A 449 -2.78 -27.63 17.67
N GLN A 450 -2.56 -26.33 17.38
CA GLN A 450 -3.30 -25.58 16.37
C GLN A 450 -2.38 -24.91 15.35
N ALA A 451 -1.21 -25.48 15.03
CA ALA A 451 -0.23 -24.83 14.16
C ALA A 451 -0.80 -24.46 12.76
N ASN A 452 -1.61 -25.34 12.17
CA ASN A 452 -2.38 -25.11 10.94
C ASN A 452 -3.42 -24.00 11.09
N TYR A 453 -4.25 -24.07 12.13
CA TYR A 453 -5.34 -23.12 12.37
C TYR A 453 -4.81 -21.72 12.72
N SER A 454 -3.83 -21.63 13.62
CA SER A 454 -3.13 -20.39 13.97
C SER A 454 -2.48 -19.76 12.73
N ALA A 455 -1.83 -20.55 11.87
CA ALA A 455 -1.26 -20.05 10.63
C ALA A 455 -2.33 -19.46 9.69
N ALA A 456 -3.40 -20.21 9.41
CA ALA A 456 -4.45 -19.76 8.50
C ALA A 456 -5.22 -18.55 9.04
N LYS A 457 -5.53 -18.52 10.35
CA LYS A 457 -6.22 -17.38 10.97
C LYS A 457 -5.34 -16.13 11.06
N ALA A 458 -4.04 -16.27 11.29
CA ALA A 458 -3.11 -15.14 11.24
C ALA A 458 -2.95 -14.60 9.81
N ALA A 459 -2.96 -15.46 8.80
CA ALA A 459 -2.87 -15.06 7.40
C ALA A 459 -4.01 -14.11 6.98
N LEU A 460 -5.21 -14.28 7.54
CA LEU A 460 -6.34 -13.36 7.31
C LEU A 460 -6.07 -11.92 7.78
N LEU A 461 -5.14 -11.70 8.72
CA LEU A 461 -4.73 -10.36 9.13
C LEU A 461 -3.93 -9.66 8.02
N GLY A 462 -2.96 -10.38 7.43
CA GLY A 462 -2.20 -9.89 6.27
C GLY A 462 -3.08 -9.69 5.04
N PHE A 463 -4.04 -10.59 4.81
CA PHE A 463 -5.04 -10.46 3.75
C PHE A 463 -5.86 -9.17 3.94
N THR A 464 -6.37 -8.95 5.16
CA THR A 464 -7.16 -7.77 5.51
C THR A 464 -6.40 -6.47 5.29
N ASN A 465 -5.14 -6.40 5.71
CA ASN A 465 -4.29 -5.21 5.52
C ASN A 465 -4.18 -4.81 4.04
N VAL A 466 -3.94 -5.77 3.14
CA VAL A 466 -3.77 -5.45 1.72
C VAL A 466 -5.09 -5.08 1.06
N LEU A 467 -6.18 -5.81 1.37
CA LEU A 467 -7.50 -5.46 0.84
C LEU A 467 -7.95 -4.07 1.28
N ALA A 468 -7.66 -3.67 2.52
CA ALA A 468 -7.94 -2.33 3.01
C ALA A 468 -7.24 -1.25 2.17
N LEU A 469 -5.96 -1.46 1.82
CA LEU A 469 -5.18 -0.55 0.98
C LEU A 469 -5.69 -0.50 -0.47
N GLU A 470 -6.00 -1.65 -1.07
CA GLU A 470 -6.43 -1.72 -2.47
C GLU A 470 -7.87 -1.24 -2.68
N GLY A 471 -8.72 -1.47 -1.68
CA GLY A 471 -10.15 -1.15 -1.68
C GLY A 471 -10.46 0.32 -1.35
N ALA A 472 -9.58 1.02 -0.64
CA ALA A 472 -9.85 2.36 -0.08
C ALA A 472 -10.36 3.36 -1.14
N LYS A 473 -9.72 3.44 -2.31
CA LYS A 473 -10.12 4.36 -3.40
C LYS A 473 -11.49 4.05 -4.03
N TYR A 474 -12.05 2.89 -3.74
CA TYR A 474 -13.35 2.43 -4.20
C TYR A 474 -14.37 2.36 -3.06
N ASN A 475 -14.06 2.90 -1.87
CA ASN A 475 -14.89 2.78 -0.67
C ASN A 475 -15.21 1.31 -0.33
N ILE A 476 -14.21 0.44 -0.51
CA ILE A 476 -14.25 -0.95 -0.06
C ILE A 476 -13.43 -1.05 1.21
N ARG A 477 -14.04 -1.55 2.28
CA ARG A 477 -13.39 -1.71 3.59
C ARG A 477 -13.15 -3.18 3.89
N SER A 478 -12.02 -3.49 4.53
CA SER A 478 -11.71 -4.82 5.03
C SER A 478 -11.33 -4.74 6.50
N ILE A 479 -11.94 -5.57 7.34
CA ILE A 479 -11.73 -5.62 8.80
C ILE A 479 -11.52 -7.08 9.21
N ALA A 480 -10.64 -7.33 10.18
CA ALA A 480 -10.48 -8.65 10.77
C ALA A 480 -11.05 -8.68 12.19
N ILE A 481 -11.73 -9.77 12.52
CA ILE A 481 -12.25 -10.02 13.86
C ILE A 481 -11.67 -11.32 14.42
N ALA A 482 -11.43 -11.38 15.72
CA ALA A 482 -11.03 -12.56 16.48
C ALA A 482 -12.12 -12.88 17.51
N PRO A 483 -13.21 -13.54 17.07
CA PRO A 483 -14.34 -13.86 17.93
C PRO A 483 -14.01 -15.05 18.84
N THR A 484 -14.47 -14.98 20.08
CA THR A 484 -14.52 -16.10 21.03
C THR A 484 -15.95 -16.26 21.53
N ALA A 485 -16.58 -17.39 21.21
CA ALA A 485 -17.96 -17.68 21.60
C ALA A 485 -18.23 -19.17 21.75
N GLY A 486 -19.20 -19.50 22.59
CA GLY A 486 -19.80 -20.82 22.74
C GLY A 486 -20.42 -21.27 21.43
N THR A 487 -19.74 -22.20 20.76
CA THR A 487 -20.13 -22.80 19.49
C THR A 487 -19.79 -24.28 19.53
N ASP A 488 -20.34 -25.08 18.62
CA ASP A 488 -19.98 -26.50 18.50
C ASP A 488 -18.47 -26.70 18.27
N MET A 489 -17.81 -25.73 17.63
CA MET A 489 -16.36 -25.72 17.44
C MET A 489 -15.62 -25.57 18.78
N LEU A 490 -16.09 -24.72 19.69
CA LEU A 490 -15.49 -24.52 21.01
C LEU A 490 -15.86 -25.65 21.98
N ALA A 491 -16.99 -26.33 21.76
CA ALA A 491 -17.46 -27.44 22.58
C ALA A 491 -16.53 -28.66 22.58
N THR A 492 -15.59 -28.74 21.63
CA THR A 492 -14.57 -29.79 21.60
C THR A 492 -13.46 -29.60 22.63
N VAL A 493 -13.30 -28.38 23.16
CA VAL A 493 -12.19 -27.99 24.05
C VAL A 493 -12.61 -27.23 25.31
N ALA A 494 -13.89 -26.84 25.44
CA ALA A 494 -14.40 -26.09 26.59
C ALA A 494 -15.61 -26.76 27.26
N PRO A 495 -15.75 -26.68 28.60
CA PRO A 495 -16.93 -27.17 29.34
C PRO A 495 -18.22 -26.47 28.92
N ARG A 496 -19.36 -27.17 29.04
CA ARG A 496 -20.68 -26.68 28.61
C ARG A 496 -21.10 -25.41 29.35
N GLU A 497 -20.76 -25.30 30.62
CA GLU A 497 -21.03 -24.14 31.47
C GLU A 497 -20.36 -22.87 30.94
N VAL A 498 -19.20 -22.99 30.28
CA VAL A 498 -18.53 -21.87 29.62
C VAL A 498 -19.29 -21.48 28.34
N LEU A 499 -19.67 -22.46 27.53
CA LEU A 499 -20.38 -22.23 26.27
C LEU A 499 -21.71 -21.49 26.46
N ASP A 500 -22.44 -21.84 27.52
CA ASP A 500 -23.74 -21.25 27.84
C ASP A 500 -23.62 -19.78 28.29
N VAL A 501 -22.46 -19.39 28.82
CA VAL A 501 -22.17 -18.02 29.25
C VAL A 501 -21.73 -17.14 28.08
N ILE A 502 -20.84 -17.59 27.21
CA ILE A 502 -20.28 -16.78 26.11
C ILE A 502 -21.04 -16.98 24.78
N LYS A 503 -22.34 -16.72 24.78
CA LYS A 503 -23.24 -16.99 23.64
C LYS A 503 -22.79 -16.33 22.33
N ALA A 504 -22.91 -17.05 21.22
CA ALA A 504 -22.61 -16.54 19.87
C ALA A 504 -23.40 -15.27 19.52
N ALA A 505 -24.65 -15.16 20.00
CA ALA A 505 -25.52 -14.00 19.75
C ALA A 505 -24.92 -12.68 20.28
N TYR A 506 -24.06 -12.73 21.29
CA TYR A 506 -23.42 -11.54 21.84
C TYR A 506 -22.38 -10.90 20.92
N ILE A 507 -21.95 -11.62 19.88
CA ILE A 507 -20.92 -11.16 18.95
C ILE A 507 -21.53 -10.43 17.74
N ALA A 508 -22.70 -10.88 17.29
CA ALA A 508 -23.32 -10.38 16.07
C ALA A 508 -23.48 -8.85 16.02
N PRO A 509 -23.91 -8.16 17.10
CA PRO A 509 -24.04 -6.70 17.09
C PRO A 509 -22.75 -5.94 16.74
N PHE A 510 -21.59 -6.45 17.18
CA PHE A 510 -20.29 -5.86 16.84
C PHE A 510 -19.97 -6.02 15.36
N VAL A 511 -20.23 -7.20 14.80
CA VAL A 511 -20.06 -7.48 13.36
C VAL A 511 -21.02 -6.65 12.52
N GLY A 512 -22.27 -6.49 12.98
CA GLY A 512 -23.25 -5.62 12.36
C GLY A 512 -22.73 -4.19 12.24
N TYR A 513 -22.27 -3.58 13.34
CA TYR A 513 -21.73 -2.23 13.28
C TYR A 513 -20.51 -2.12 12.36
N LEU A 514 -19.56 -3.05 12.45
CA LEU A 514 -18.37 -3.06 11.58
C LEU A 514 -18.73 -3.12 10.08
N ALA A 515 -19.80 -3.84 9.74
CA ALA A 515 -20.32 -3.97 8.39
C ALA A 515 -21.16 -2.77 7.92
N HIS A 516 -21.62 -1.92 8.84
CA HIS A 516 -22.51 -0.80 8.51
C HIS A 516 -21.75 0.33 7.78
N SER A 517 -22.44 1.05 6.89
CA SER A 517 -21.88 2.14 6.09
C SER A 517 -21.36 3.32 6.91
N SER A 518 -21.90 3.52 8.12
CA SER A 518 -21.43 4.56 9.04
C SER A 518 -20.15 4.21 9.79
N CYS A 519 -19.66 2.97 9.71
CA CYS A 519 -18.38 2.59 10.28
C CYS A 519 -17.28 2.96 9.28
N THR A 520 -16.29 3.73 9.74
CA THR A 520 -15.17 4.22 8.91
C THR A 520 -13.92 3.35 9.01
N GLU A 521 -13.96 2.28 9.79
CA GLU A 521 -12.81 1.42 10.05
C GLU A 521 -12.42 0.63 8.82
N ASN A 522 -11.12 0.59 8.55
CA ASN A 522 -10.55 -0.11 7.42
C ASN A 522 -9.11 -0.54 7.75
N GLY A 523 -8.79 -1.82 7.58
CA GLY A 523 -7.49 -2.40 7.98
C GLY A 523 -7.35 -2.63 9.49
N SER A 524 -8.40 -2.39 10.27
CA SER A 524 -8.42 -2.55 11.73
C SER A 524 -8.71 -3.99 12.15
N PHE A 525 -8.20 -4.39 13.31
CA PHE A 525 -8.40 -5.71 13.91
C PHE A 525 -9.11 -5.61 15.26
N TYR A 526 -10.02 -6.52 15.56
CA TYR A 526 -10.78 -6.51 16.81
C TYR A 526 -10.80 -7.88 17.46
N GLN A 527 -10.63 -7.92 18.78
CA GLN A 527 -10.86 -9.10 19.61
C GLN A 527 -12.20 -8.94 20.33
N LEU A 528 -13.03 -9.98 20.27
CA LEU A 528 -14.41 -9.93 20.73
C LEU A 528 -14.80 -11.24 21.40
N GLY A 529 -15.51 -11.14 22.53
CA GLY A 529 -15.99 -12.30 23.28
C GLY A 529 -16.83 -11.86 24.47
N GLY A 530 -17.84 -12.65 24.83
CA GLY A 530 -18.59 -12.44 26.07
C GLY A 530 -19.11 -11.01 26.29
N THR A 531 -19.71 -10.40 25.25
CA THR A 531 -20.23 -9.00 25.23
C THR A 531 -19.20 -7.87 25.28
N TRP A 532 -17.91 -8.22 25.25
CA TRP A 532 -16.82 -7.27 25.22
C TRP A 532 -16.15 -7.24 23.84
N CYS A 533 -15.66 -6.07 23.45
CA CYS A 533 -14.88 -5.87 22.24
C CYS A 533 -13.76 -4.86 22.48
N GLY A 534 -12.55 -5.18 22.00
CA GLY A 534 -11.41 -4.26 21.99
C GLY A 534 -10.67 -4.32 20.66
N GLN A 535 -10.16 -3.17 20.21
CA GLN A 535 -9.27 -3.09 19.06
C GLN A 535 -7.89 -3.64 19.42
N ILE A 536 -7.29 -4.43 18.53
CA ILE A 536 -5.93 -4.93 18.67
C ILE A 536 -5.02 -4.31 17.59
N ARG A 537 -3.78 -4.01 17.96
CA ARG A 537 -2.75 -3.52 17.03
C ARG A 537 -1.37 -3.99 17.45
N ARG A 538 -0.36 -3.83 16.59
CA ARG A 538 1.04 -4.12 16.94
C ARG A 538 1.74 -2.89 17.47
N GLN A 539 2.26 -2.97 18.69
CA GLN A 539 3.17 -1.97 19.25
C GLN A 539 4.61 -2.45 19.02
N ARG A 540 5.49 -1.56 18.56
CA ARG A 540 6.92 -1.80 18.38
C ARG A 540 7.69 -1.18 19.54
N SER A 541 8.72 -1.85 20.05
CA SER A 541 9.65 -1.30 21.03
C SER A 541 10.46 -0.14 20.42
N GLY A 542 11.16 0.61 21.29
CA GLY A 542 12.10 1.63 20.82
C GLY A 542 13.31 1.04 20.07
N GLY A 543 13.63 -0.22 20.34
CA GLY A 543 14.74 -0.94 19.71
C GLY A 543 16.11 -0.37 20.03
N VAL A 544 17.11 -0.83 19.28
CA VAL A 544 18.49 -0.33 19.29
C VAL A 544 18.92 -0.18 17.84
N ILE A 545 19.71 0.86 17.55
CA ILE A 545 20.36 1.01 16.25
C ILE A 545 21.87 1.04 16.42
N TYR A 546 22.57 0.30 15.56
CA TYR A 546 24.02 0.26 15.53
C TYR A 546 24.56 0.92 14.26
N PRO A 547 25.75 1.54 14.34
CA PRO A 547 26.48 1.94 13.15
C PRO A 547 26.79 0.72 12.26
N GLN A 548 26.52 0.83 10.98
CA GLN A 548 26.75 -0.13 9.91
C GLN A 548 28.24 -0.33 9.66
N ASN A 549 28.82 -1.27 10.39
CA ASN A 549 30.18 -1.74 10.21
C ASN A 549 30.28 -3.17 10.78
N ASP A 550 31.45 -3.77 10.66
CA ASP A 550 31.66 -5.17 11.07
C ASP A 550 31.71 -5.37 12.61
N LYS A 551 31.47 -4.30 13.40
CA LYS A 551 31.35 -4.38 14.87
C LYS A 551 29.93 -4.71 15.33
N ILE A 552 28.94 -4.80 14.43
CA ILE A 552 27.62 -5.36 14.78
C ILE A 552 27.77 -6.87 14.92
N THR A 553 28.23 -7.34 16.08
CA THR A 553 28.46 -8.77 16.33
C THR A 553 27.27 -9.44 17.02
N PRO A 554 27.14 -10.78 16.93
CA PRO A 554 26.12 -11.53 17.66
C PRO A 554 26.19 -11.32 19.18
N GLU A 555 27.39 -11.19 19.76
CA GLU A 555 27.60 -10.91 21.19
C GLU A 555 27.05 -9.53 21.56
N LEU A 556 27.33 -8.52 20.73
CA LEU A 556 26.83 -7.17 20.95
C LEU A 556 25.31 -7.15 20.94
N VAL A 557 24.69 -7.82 19.97
CA VAL A 557 23.22 -7.92 19.90
C VAL A 557 22.69 -8.70 21.10
N SER A 558 23.30 -9.85 21.44
CA SER A 558 22.91 -10.67 22.58
C SER A 558 22.93 -9.90 23.90
N ASN A 559 23.97 -9.10 24.14
CA ASN A 559 24.12 -8.28 25.34
C ASN A 559 23.09 -7.15 25.44
N ASN A 560 22.48 -6.76 24.32
CA ASN A 560 21.49 -5.70 24.23
C ASN A 560 20.06 -6.21 23.99
N LEU A 561 19.83 -7.53 24.00
CA LEU A 561 18.50 -8.10 23.74
C LEU A 561 17.44 -7.59 24.71
N SER A 562 17.80 -7.38 25.98
CA SER A 562 16.91 -6.79 27.00
C SER A 562 16.40 -5.39 26.60
N THR A 563 17.26 -4.56 25.99
CA THR A 563 16.89 -3.24 25.47
C THR A 563 16.08 -3.35 24.18
N ILE A 564 16.43 -4.27 23.28
CA ILE A 564 15.72 -4.50 22.00
C ILE A 564 14.25 -4.89 22.28
N ILE A 565 14.00 -5.70 23.32
CA ILE A 565 12.66 -6.17 23.70
C ILE A 565 11.98 -5.29 24.77
N ASN A 566 12.57 -4.15 25.14
CA ASN A 566 12.01 -3.29 26.18
C ASN A 566 10.85 -2.44 25.62
N PHE A 567 9.67 -2.61 26.19
CA PHE A 567 8.49 -1.80 25.84
C PHE A 567 8.13 -0.75 26.91
N ASN A 568 8.87 -0.70 28.02
CA ASN A 568 8.54 0.10 29.20
C ASN A 568 9.47 1.31 29.41
N ASP A 569 10.35 1.61 28.45
CA ASP A 569 11.28 2.73 28.49
C ASP A 569 10.73 4.04 27.87
N GLY A 570 9.42 4.09 27.64
CA GLY A 570 8.74 5.24 27.03
C GLY A 570 8.91 5.39 25.52
N ARG A 571 9.67 4.51 24.85
CA ARG A 571 9.91 4.59 23.39
C ARG A 571 9.00 3.68 22.56
N ALA A 572 8.23 2.80 23.21
CA ALA A 572 7.31 1.90 22.54
C ALA A 572 6.16 2.66 21.87
N LYS A 573 5.80 2.28 20.64
CA LYS A 573 4.78 2.97 19.86
C LYS A 573 4.12 2.11 18.79
N TYR A 574 2.91 2.50 18.41
CA TYR A 574 2.17 1.92 17.30
C TYR A 574 2.71 2.44 15.96
N MET A 575 2.91 1.54 14.99
CA MET A 575 3.28 1.86 13.60
C MET A 575 2.05 1.69 12.70
N PRO A 576 1.48 2.77 12.14
CA PRO A 576 0.21 2.69 11.41
C PRO A 576 0.34 2.11 10.00
N SER A 577 1.51 2.18 9.38
CA SER A 577 1.71 1.63 8.04
C SER A 577 3.15 1.16 7.80
N ASN A 578 3.35 0.38 6.74
CA ASN A 578 4.67 -0.04 6.32
C ASN A 578 5.55 1.16 5.95
N ARG A 579 4.95 2.21 5.37
CA ARG A 579 5.64 3.44 5.00
C ARG A 579 6.19 4.15 6.23
N ASP A 580 5.37 4.33 7.26
CA ASP A 580 5.78 4.98 8.51
C ASP A 580 6.89 4.18 9.21
N ASN A 581 6.75 2.85 9.20
CA ASN A 581 7.75 1.94 9.73
C ASN A 581 9.11 2.12 9.01
N SER A 582 9.12 2.01 7.69
CA SER A 582 10.33 2.14 6.87
C SER A 582 10.94 3.53 6.95
N SER A 583 10.14 4.59 6.86
CA SER A 583 10.64 5.97 6.91
C SER A 583 11.38 6.25 8.21
N GLN A 584 10.84 5.81 9.35
CA GLN A 584 11.52 6.01 10.63
C GLN A 584 12.82 5.20 10.76
N ILE A 585 12.81 3.94 10.31
CA ILE A 585 14.00 3.08 10.33
C ILE A 585 15.11 3.70 9.46
N ILE A 586 14.78 4.13 8.24
CA ILE A 586 15.74 4.78 7.34
C ILE A 586 16.32 6.02 8.00
N GLN A 587 15.48 6.89 8.56
CA GLN A 587 15.95 8.10 9.23
C GLN A 587 16.96 7.78 10.33
N GLN A 588 16.69 6.76 11.16
CA GLN A 588 17.62 6.35 12.21
C GLN A 588 18.94 5.84 11.62
N ILE A 589 18.90 4.97 10.60
CA ILE A 589 20.12 4.44 9.97
C ILE A 589 20.98 5.57 9.42
N VAL A 590 20.36 6.53 8.76
CA VAL A 590 21.04 7.67 8.15
C VAL A 590 21.73 8.53 9.21
N THR A 591 20.99 8.89 10.26
CA THR A 591 21.52 9.69 11.37
C THR A 591 22.67 8.97 12.09
N THR A 592 22.51 7.68 12.42
CA THR A 592 23.52 6.92 13.17
C THR A 592 24.82 6.72 12.38
N ASN A 593 24.74 6.61 11.06
CA ASN A 593 25.91 6.34 10.21
C ASN A 593 26.56 7.59 9.62
N GLY A 594 26.02 8.78 9.91
CA GLY A 594 26.48 10.01 9.26
C GLY A 594 26.39 9.95 7.74
N LEU A 595 25.50 9.11 7.20
CA LEU A 595 25.33 8.94 5.77
C LEU A 595 24.73 10.24 5.23
N LYS A 596 25.46 10.92 4.35
CA LYS A 596 24.85 11.90 3.45
C LYS A 596 24.07 11.11 2.41
N LEU A 597 22.80 10.83 2.69
CA LEU A 597 21.92 10.40 1.62
C LEU A 597 21.81 11.57 0.64
N ASP A 598 22.35 11.42 -0.57
CA ASP A 598 21.67 12.00 -1.72
C ASP A 598 20.24 11.47 -1.63
N SER A 599 19.28 12.37 -1.41
CA SER A 599 17.93 12.02 -0.97
C SER A 599 17.06 11.39 -2.07
N SER A 600 17.71 10.93 -3.15
CA SER A 600 17.21 10.17 -4.29
C SER A 600 16.88 8.70 -3.98
N ALA A 601 17.32 8.19 -2.84
CA ALA A 601 17.15 6.79 -2.47
C ALA A 601 15.71 6.44 -2.04
N SER A 602 15.07 7.15 -1.11
CA SER A 602 13.77 6.74 -0.57
C SER A 602 12.59 7.45 -1.24
N ASN A 603 12.10 6.90 -2.37
CA ASN A 603 10.68 6.63 -2.64
C ASN A 603 10.39 6.31 -4.13
N ASN A 604 9.66 5.21 -4.32
CA ASN A 604 8.81 4.87 -5.47
C ASN A 604 9.47 4.50 -6.81
N LYS A 605 9.71 3.20 -7.01
CA LYS A 605 9.51 2.55 -8.31
C LYS A 605 8.74 1.23 -8.19
N ARG A 606 7.43 1.28 -8.42
CA ARG A 606 6.72 0.15 -9.02
C ARG A 606 7.24 0.00 -10.45
N ALA A 607 8.08 -0.99 -10.68
CA ALA A 607 8.45 -1.40 -12.03
C ALA A 607 7.34 -2.29 -12.60
N SER A 608 6.42 -1.68 -13.35
CA SER A 608 5.68 -2.40 -14.38
C SER A 608 6.65 -2.80 -15.50
N ALA A 609 6.57 -4.05 -15.92
CA ALA A 609 7.42 -4.63 -16.96
C ALA A 609 7.38 -3.83 -18.28
N ALA A 610 8.52 -3.28 -18.69
CA ALA A 610 8.84 -2.88 -20.06
C ALA A 610 10.36 -2.90 -20.25
N ASN A 611 10.92 -4.09 -20.45
CA ASN A 611 12.36 -4.33 -20.67
C ASN A 611 12.73 -4.11 -22.14
N SER A 612 12.54 -2.89 -22.65
CA SER A 612 13.03 -2.47 -23.97
C SER A 612 13.84 -1.19 -23.82
N LYS A 613 15.14 -1.24 -24.16
CA LYS A 613 15.97 -0.04 -24.34
C LYS A 613 15.58 0.76 -25.60
N ILE A 614 14.58 0.31 -26.37
CA ILE A 614 14.18 0.90 -27.65
C ILE A 614 12.82 1.59 -27.49
N ILE A 615 12.76 2.88 -27.85
CA ILE A 615 11.53 3.67 -27.90
C ILE A 615 10.95 3.58 -29.30
N ASP A 616 9.75 3.03 -29.44
CA ASP A 616 8.97 3.11 -30.69
C ASP A 616 8.19 4.43 -30.73
N VAL A 617 8.83 5.45 -31.30
CA VAL A 617 8.27 6.80 -31.37
C VAL A 617 7.00 6.85 -32.23
N LEU A 618 6.93 6.04 -33.30
CA LEU A 618 5.76 6.03 -34.18
C LEU A 618 4.56 5.38 -33.48
N ALA A 619 4.77 4.26 -32.78
CA ALA A 619 3.74 3.63 -31.96
C ALA A 619 3.24 4.58 -30.85
N ALA A 620 4.15 5.30 -30.20
CA ALA A 620 3.80 6.28 -29.17
C ALA A 620 2.91 7.41 -29.71
N ARG A 621 3.26 7.98 -30.88
CA ARG A 621 2.46 9.06 -31.51
C ARG A 621 1.12 8.57 -32.04
N ASN A 622 1.05 7.32 -32.51
CA ASN A 622 -0.19 6.70 -33.00
C ASN A 622 -1.09 6.17 -31.87
N HIS A 623 -0.64 6.25 -30.61
CA HIS A 623 -1.44 5.79 -29.48
C HIS A 623 -2.62 6.73 -29.20
N ASN A 624 -3.82 6.15 -29.17
CA ASN A 624 -5.05 6.85 -28.86
C ASN A 624 -5.36 6.72 -27.37
N PHE A 625 -5.04 7.74 -26.59
CA PHE A 625 -5.49 7.82 -25.20
C PHE A 625 -7.01 8.04 -25.14
N PRO A 626 -7.70 7.48 -24.11
CA PRO A 626 -9.12 7.72 -23.93
C PRO A 626 -9.38 9.20 -23.64
N SER A 627 -10.42 9.75 -24.26
CA SER A 627 -10.92 11.08 -23.91
C SER A 627 -11.45 11.07 -22.47
N SER A 628 -11.25 12.16 -21.74
CA SER A 628 -11.73 12.32 -20.35
C SER A 628 -12.51 13.62 -20.20
N GLU A 629 -13.46 13.66 -19.27
CA GLU A 629 -14.22 14.86 -18.96
C GLU A 629 -13.57 15.62 -17.79
N PHE A 630 -13.45 16.93 -17.93
CA PHE A 630 -13.02 17.84 -16.86
C PHE A 630 -14.14 18.82 -16.56
N LYS A 631 -14.80 18.63 -15.42
CA LYS A 631 -15.88 19.51 -14.94
C LYS A 631 -15.29 20.56 -14.01
N TYR A 632 -15.70 21.80 -14.19
CA TYR A 632 -15.28 22.93 -13.35
C TYR A 632 -16.43 23.92 -13.15
N THR A 633 -16.29 24.72 -12.11
CA THR A 633 -17.24 25.73 -11.65
C THR A 633 -16.55 27.09 -11.54
N GLU A 634 -17.34 28.12 -11.26
CA GLU A 634 -16.89 29.48 -10.97
C GLU A 634 -15.85 29.47 -9.84
N ARG A 635 -16.05 28.63 -8.81
CA ARG A 635 -15.09 28.43 -7.71
C ARG A 635 -13.71 28.00 -8.22
N ASP A 636 -13.66 27.08 -9.18
CA ASP A 636 -12.39 26.50 -9.64
C ASP A 636 -11.57 27.51 -10.44
N ILE A 637 -12.23 28.34 -11.25
CA ILE A 637 -11.57 29.40 -12.02
C ILE A 637 -11.12 30.57 -11.14
N MET A 638 -11.88 30.92 -10.09
CA MET A 638 -11.47 31.93 -9.11
C MET A 638 -10.29 31.44 -8.27
N LEU A 639 -10.31 30.18 -7.84
CA LEU A 639 -9.21 29.56 -7.11
C LEU A 639 -7.93 29.54 -7.95
N TYR A 640 -8.06 29.22 -9.25
CA TYR A 640 -6.94 29.30 -10.18
C TYR A 640 -6.42 30.74 -10.34
N ALA A 641 -7.31 31.71 -10.53
CA ALA A 641 -6.96 33.12 -10.68
C ALA A 641 -6.18 33.64 -9.45
N LEU A 642 -6.68 33.38 -8.24
CA LEU A 642 -5.98 33.67 -6.98
C LEU A 642 -4.62 32.96 -6.92
N GLY A 643 -4.57 31.70 -7.38
CA GLY A 643 -3.36 30.89 -7.47
C GLY A 643 -2.28 31.46 -8.40
N ILE A 644 -2.61 32.36 -9.32
CA ILE A 644 -1.65 33.03 -10.23
C ILE A 644 -1.51 34.54 -9.94
N GLY A 645 -1.85 34.94 -8.72
CA GLY A 645 -1.64 36.29 -8.22
C GLY A 645 -2.75 37.28 -8.52
N ALA A 646 -3.92 36.85 -9.02
CA ALA A 646 -5.08 37.73 -9.02
C ALA A 646 -5.49 38.07 -7.58
N SER A 647 -6.10 39.24 -7.39
CA SER A 647 -6.48 39.73 -6.07
C SER A 647 -7.85 40.41 -6.12
N THR A 648 -8.26 41.05 -5.03
CA THR A 648 -9.47 41.89 -4.98
C THR A 648 -9.48 43.04 -5.99
N LYS A 649 -8.35 43.32 -6.65
CA LYS A 649 -8.25 44.29 -7.76
C LYS A 649 -8.67 43.73 -9.12
N ASP A 650 -8.79 42.41 -9.25
CA ASP A 650 -9.16 41.69 -10.46
C ASP A 650 -10.57 41.10 -10.34
N LEU A 651 -11.57 41.93 -10.00
CA LEU A 651 -12.93 41.44 -9.74
C LEU A 651 -13.50 40.60 -10.88
N ASN A 652 -13.18 40.94 -12.13
CA ASN A 652 -13.54 40.17 -13.32
C ASN A 652 -12.95 38.74 -13.35
N LEU A 653 -12.02 38.38 -12.46
CA LEU A 653 -11.44 37.04 -12.34
C LEU A 653 -11.73 36.37 -10.99
N VAL A 654 -12.03 37.12 -9.93
CA VAL A 654 -12.17 36.60 -8.55
C VAL A 654 -13.54 36.86 -7.91
N TYR A 655 -14.48 37.46 -8.63
CA TYR A 655 -15.83 37.74 -8.14
C TYR A 655 -16.88 37.33 -9.18
N GLU A 656 -17.65 36.30 -8.85
CA GLU A 656 -18.61 35.66 -9.76
C GLU A 656 -19.81 36.54 -10.15
N LEU A 657 -20.08 37.62 -9.38
CA LEU A 657 -21.13 38.58 -9.69
C LEU A 657 -20.61 39.84 -10.41
N ASP A 658 -19.31 39.93 -10.71
CA ASP A 658 -18.81 40.98 -11.58
C ASP A 658 -19.45 40.84 -12.98
N PRO A 659 -19.98 41.91 -13.59
CA PRO A 659 -20.64 41.82 -14.91
C PRO A 659 -19.68 41.37 -16.03
N ASN A 660 -18.36 41.44 -15.80
CA ASN A 660 -17.32 41.00 -16.72
C ASN A 660 -16.58 39.75 -16.22
N PHE A 661 -17.18 38.99 -15.29
CA PHE A 661 -16.59 37.78 -14.75
C PHE A 661 -16.25 36.77 -15.85
N GLN A 662 -15.00 36.31 -15.89
CA GLN A 662 -14.49 35.48 -16.97
C GLN A 662 -13.34 34.58 -16.55
N THR A 663 -13.13 33.52 -17.31
CA THR A 663 -12.02 32.59 -17.13
C THR A 663 -10.77 33.10 -17.82
N ILE A 664 -9.67 33.25 -17.09
CA ILE A 664 -8.38 33.62 -17.69
C ILE A 664 -7.86 32.49 -18.60
N PRO A 665 -7.33 32.79 -19.81
CA PRO A 665 -7.02 31.74 -20.78
C PRO A 665 -5.93 30.74 -20.36
N SER A 666 -5.03 31.11 -19.45
CA SER A 666 -4.00 30.19 -18.94
C SER A 666 -4.59 29.02 -18.14
N PHE A 667 -5.87 29.09 -17.72
CA PHE A 667 -6.59 27.97 -17.12
C PHE A 667 -6.58 26.70 -17.99
N ALA A 668 -6.35 26.83 -19.31
CA ALA A 668 -6.21 25.73 -20.25
C ALA A 668 -5.18 24.65 -19.85
N VAL A 669 -4.22 24.98 -18.98
CA VAL A 669 -3.20 24.01 -18.52
C VAL A 669 -3.71 23.07 -17.43
N ILE A 670 -4.78 23.45 -16.72
CA ILE A 670 -5.29 22.72 -15.54
C ILE A 670 -5.87 21.34 -15.85
N PRO A 671 -6.65 21.12 -16.93
CA PRO A 671 -7.22 19.81 -17.21
C PRO A 671 -6.19 18.68 -17.31
N ALA A 672 -4.94 18.99 -17.68
CA ALA A 672 -3.85 18.03 -17.81
C ALA A 672 -3.63 17.19 -16.54
N PHE A 673 -3.84 17.76 -15.35
CA PHE A 673 -3.63 17.08 -14.06
C PHE A 673 -4.71 16.05 -13.72
N PHE A 674 -5.81 16.01 -14.47
CA PHE A 674 -6.96 15.15 -14.21
C PHE A 674 -7.16 14.08 -15.29
N LEU A 675 -6.27 14.01 -16.30
CA LEU A 675 -6.38 13.04 -17.39
C LEU A 675 -5.67 11.72 -17.08
N LYS A 676 -6.21 10.64 -17.65
CA LYS A 676 -5.58 9.30 -17.62
C LYS A 676 -4.73 9.07 -18.87
N ALA A 677 -3.79 9.99 -19.15
CA ALA A 677 -2.85 9.85 -20.25
C ALA A 677 -1.43 9.89 -19.73
N ASN A 678 -0.67 8.82 -19.97
CA ASN A 678 0.66 8.66 -19.42
C ASN A 678 1.66 8.33 -20.52
N ALA A 679 2.58 9.26 -20.80
CA ALA A 679 3.65 9.01 -21.76
C ALA A 679 4.64 7.95 -21.27
N GLN A 680 4.68 7.65 -19.97
CA GLN A 680 5.58 6.65 -19.38
C GLN A 680 5.42 5.26 -20.01
N ASP A 681 4.24 4.93 -20.52
CA ASP A 681 3.95 3.65 -21.16
C ASP A 681 4.82 3.40 -22.42
N PHE A 682 5.41 4.48 -22.97
CA PHE A 682 6.26 4.47 -24.17
C PHE A 682 7.73 4.79 -23.88
N LEU A 683 8.07 5.03 -22.61
CA LEU A 683 9.38 5.51 -22.20
C LEU A 683 10.09 4.48 -21.33
N PRO A 684 11.43 4.37 -21.40
CA PRO A 684 12.20 3.61 -20.43
C PRO A 684 11.91 4.11 -19.02
N ALA A 685 12.04 3.24 -18.02
CA ALA A 685 11.80 3.61 -16.64
C ALA A 685 12.79 4.72 -16.19
N TYR A 686 12.27 5.91 -15.86
CA TYR A 686 13.07 7.00 -15.27
C TYR A 686 12.58 7.36 -13.88
N HIS A 687 13.43 8.06 -13.13
CA HIS A 687 13.04 8.60 -11.83
C HIS A 687 12.27 9.92 -12.06
N PRO A 688 11.09 10.17 -11.45
CA PRO A 688 10.30 11.37 -11.72
C PRO A 688 11.06 12.70 -11.53
N MET A 689 12.03 12.77 -10.60
CA MET A 689 12.89 13.96 -10.41
C MET A 689 13.86 14.23 -11.58
N MET A 690 13.97 13.31 -12.54
CA MET A 690 14.71 13.51 -13.79
C MET A 690 13.89 14.24 -14.84
N LEU A 691 12.57 14.36 -14.64
CA LEU A 691 11.65 15.10 -15.49
C LEU A 691 11.65 16.57 -15.07
N LEU A 692 12.00 17.42 -16.03
CA LEU A 692 11.89 18.87 -15.91
C LEU A 692 10.81 19.34 -16.88
N HIS A 693 9.84 20.12 -16.38
CA HIS A 693 8.90 20.80 -17.26
C HIS A 693 9.64 21.92 -17.99
N GLY A 694 9.83 21.79 -19.31
CA GLY A 694 10.74 22.63 -20.07
C GLY A 694 10.02 23.77 -20.79
N GLU A 695 8.98 23.44 -21.56
CA GLU A 695 8.21 24.42 -22.34
C GLU A 695 6.70 24.14 -22.25
N GLN A 696 5.91 25.20 -22.30
CA GLN A 696 4.46 25.14 -22.38
C GLN A 696 3.95 26.07 -23.46
N SER A 697 3.01 25.60 -24.28
CA SER A 697 2.20 26.45 -25.14
C SER A 697 0.71 26.22 -24.95
N VAL A 698 -0.06 27.27 -25.20
CA VAL A 698 -1.53 27.28 -25.23
C VAL A 698 -1.94 28.08 -26.46
N GLN A 699 -2.78 27.51 -27.31
CA GLN A 699 -3.45 28.18 -28.42
C GLN A 699 -4.96 28.14 -28.21
N LEU A 700 -5.62 29.28 -28.39
CA LEU A 700 -7.04 29.48 -28.09
C LEU A 700 -7.83 29.59 -29.39
N PHE A 701 -8.97 28.91 -29.42
CA PHE A 701 -9.90 28.86 -30.54
C PHE A 701 -11.28 29.39 -30.16
N ASP A 702 -11.61 29.36 -28.87
CA ASP A 702 -12.82 29.93 -28.29
C ASP A 702 -12.53 30.39 -26.85
N ASN A 703 -13.46 31.14 -26.25
CA ASN A 703 -13.36 31.55 -24.86
C ASN A 703 -13.78 30.40 -23.92
N PHE A 704 -13.14 30.30 -22.76
CA PHE A 704 -13.58 29.38 -21.72
C PHE A 704 -14.87 29.91 -21.07
N PRO A 705 -15.93 29.08 -20.92
CA PRO A 705 -17.04 29.47 -20.08
C PRO A 705 -16.59 29.58 -18.61
N THR A 706 -17.37 30.28 -17.79
CA THR A 706 -17.09 30.48 -16.36
C THR A 706 -17.37 29.22 -15.51
N SER A 707 -18.17 28.30 -16.05
CA SER A 707 -18.36 26.95 -15.54
C SER A 707 -18.72 26.00 -16.68
N GLY A 708 -18.53 24.69 -16.50
CA GLY A 708 -18.92 23.73 -17.51
C GLY A 708 -18.15 22.42 -17.47
N THR A 709 -18.16 21.71 -18.59
CA THR A 709 -17.44 20.46 -18.77
C THR A 709 -16.65 20.49 -20.07
N LEU A 710 -15.36 20.20 -19.99
CA LEU A 710 -14.49 20.02 -21.14
C LEU A 710 -14.38 18.54 -21.47
N VAL A 711 -14.34 18.20 -22.75
CA VAL A 711 -13.87 16.91 -23.24
C VAL A 711 -12.42 17.08 -23.65
N CYS A 712 -11.53 16.43 -22.92
CA CYS A 712 -10.09 16.52 -23.09
C CYS A 712 -9.58 15.32 -23.90
N LYS A 713 -8.83 15.60 -24.98
CA LYS A 713 -8.26 14.60 -25.88
C LYS A 713 -6.72 14.68 -25.86
N PRO A 714 -6.05 13.87 -25.02
CA PRO A 714 -4.60 13.86 -24.94
C PRO A 714 -3.96 13.01 -26.06
N LYS A 715 -2.74 13.38 -26.47
CA LYS A 715 -1.90 12.62 -27.40
C LYS A 715 -0.41 12.85 -27.11
N ILE A 716 0.44 11.89 -27.43
CA ILE A 716 1.89 12.12 -27.54
C ILE A 716 2.13 12.80 -28.88
N VAL A 717 2.64 14.03 -28.84
CA VAL A 717 2.99 14.80 -30.03
C VAL A 717 4.34 14.34 -30.57
N ASP A 718 5.33 14.20 -29.68
CA ASP A 718 6.67 13.80 -30.08
C ASP A 718 7.49 13.21 -28.92
N ILE A 719 8.47 12.37 -29.26
CA ILE A 719 9.55 11.92 -28.38
C ILE A 719 10.86 12.06 -29.15
N VAL A 720 11.77 12.90 -28.68
CA VAL A 720 13.03 13.21 -29.37
C VAL A 720 14.22 12.87 -28.48
N ASP A 721 15.17 12.14 -29.04
CA ASP A 721 16.44 11.83 -28.39
C ASP A 721 17.34 13.08 -28.36
N LYS A 722 17.88 13.39 -27.19
CA LYS A 722 18.85 14.48 -26.96
C LYS A 722 20.19 13.95 -26.46
N GLY A 723 20.49 12.67 -26.68
CA GLY A 723 21.72 12.00 -26.28
C GLY A 723 21.75 11.62 -24.80
N LYS A 724 21.85 12.61 -23.91
CA LYS A 724 21.89 12.38 -22.43
C LYS A 724 20.49 12.34 -21.79
N GLY A 725 19.44 12.54 -22.57
CA GLY A 725 18.04 12.55 -22.15
C GLY A 725 17.11 12.56 -23.36
N ALA A 726 15.80 12.63 -23.12
CA ALA A 726 14.79 12.72 -24.16
C ALA A 726 13.82 13.87 -23.87
N THR A 727 13.34 14.55 -24.91
CA THR A 727 12.18 15.45 -24.77
C THR A 727 10.92 14.69 -25.14
N VAL A 728 9.89 14.83 -24.31
CA VAL A 728 8.57 14.23 -24.51
C VAL A 728 7.56 15.36 -24.58
N CYS A 729 6.85 15.45 -25.71
CA CYS A 729 5.84 16.46 -25.95
C CYS A 729 4.45 15.83 -25.86
N MET A 730 3.64 16.31 -24.91
CA MET A 730 2.24 15.92 -24.74
C MET A 730 1.34 17.03 -25.25
N GLY A 731 0.36 16.68 -26.09
CA GLY A 731 -0.66 17.59 -26.62
C GLY A 731 -2.03 17.27 -26.04
N ILE A 732 -2.83 18.28 -25.74
CA ILE A 732 -4.23 18.11 -25.30
C ILE A 732 -5.12 19.06 -26.11
N SER A 733 -6.17 18.51 -26.73
CA SER A 733 -7.25 19.31 -27.31
C SER A 733 -8.43 19.37 -26.34
N LEU A 734 -8.92 20.58 -26.06
CA LEU A 734 -9.98 20.85 -25.09
C LEU A 734 -11.24 21.28 -25.82
N TYR A 735 -12.30 20.48 -25.76
CA TYR A 735 -13.59 20.79 -26.39
C TYR A 735 -14.62 21.15 -25.33
N ASN A 736 -15.44 22.15 -25.58
CA ASN A 736 -16.65 22.38 -24.77
C ASN A 736 -17.61 21.20 -24.97
N LYS A 737 -18.02 20.52 -23.89
CA LYS A 737 -18.91 19.35 -24.01
C LYS A 737 -20.28 19.71 -24.60
N ALA A 738 -20.83 20.88 -24.24
CA ALA A 738 -22.16 21.31 -24.68
C ALA A 738 -22.15 21.76 -26.14
N THR A 739 -21.20 22.62 -26.53
CA THR A 739 -21.18 23.20 -27.88
C THR A 739 -20.36 22.38 -28.88
N LYS A 740 -19.57 21.41 -28.40
CA LYS A 740 -18.59 20.61 -29.17
C LYS A 740 -17.49 21.45 -29.84
N LYS A 741 -17.41 22.75 -29.58
CA LYS A 741 -16.37 23.64 -30.12
C LYS A 741 -15.03 23.38 -29.43
N LEU A 742 -13.96 23.44 -30.22
CA LEU A 742 -12.58 23.44 -29.70
C LEU A 742 -12.35 24.78 -28.98
N ILE A 743 -11.97 24.72 -27.71
CA ILE A 743 -11.64 25.91 -26.91
C ILE A 743 -10.14 26.18 -26.99
N ALA A 744 -9.32 25.16 -26.75
CA ALA A 744 -7.87 25.32 -26.70
C ALA A 744 -7.11 24.07 -27.11
N GLN A 745 -5.89 24.27 -27.59
CA GLN A 745 -4.88 23.23 -27.72
C GLN A 745 -3.67 23.59 -26.88
N THR A 746 -3.18 22.64 -26.10
CA THR A 746 -2.00 22.84 -25.24
C THR A 746 -0.91 21.84 -25.60
N GLU A 747 0.33 22.28 -25.69
CA GLU A 747 1.50 21.38 -25.75
C GLU A 747 2.42 21.61 -24.56
N SER A 748 2.78 20.53 -23.87
CA SER A 748 3.73 20.50 -22.77
C SER A 748 4.95 19.70 -23.19
N THR A 749 6.13 20.30 -23.15
CA THR A 749 7.40 19.61 -23.41
C THR A 749 8.16 19.40 -22.12
N SER A 750 8.33 18.13 -21.75
CA SER A 750 9.17 17.74 -20.61
C SER A 750 10.51 17.22 -21.10
N PHE A 751 11.59 17.56 -20.39
CA PHE A 751 12.92 16.98 -20.62
C PHE A 751 13.22 15.95 -19.54
N ILE A 752 13.48 14.72 -19.95
CA ILE A 752 13.74 13.60 -19.04
C ILE A 752 15.20 13.19 -19.18
N ARG A 753 15.96 13.41 -18.12
CA ARG A 753 17.39 13.07 -18.05
C ARG A 753 17.57 11.55 -17.96
N GLY A 754 18.62 11.03 -18.58
CA GLY A 754 19.06 9.64 -18.43
C GLY A 754 18.37 8.61 -19.33
N ILE A 755 17.34 9.00 -20.10
CA ILE A 755 16.64 8.09 -21.04
C ILE A 755 16.97 8.34 -22.52
N GLY A 756 18.02 9.13 -22.81
CA GLY A 756 18.49 9.38 -24.18
C GLY A 756 19.37 8.25 -24.72
N GLY A 757 19.85 8.42 -25.96
CA GLY A 757 20.73 7.48 -26.66
C GLY A 757 19.99 6.36 -27.39
N PHE A 758 18.66 6.31 -27.30
CA PHE A 758 17.84 5.29 -27.96
C PHE A 758 17.88 5.39 -29.50
N SER A 759 18.17 6.57 -30.06
CA SER A 759 18.35 6.76 -31.50
C SER A 759 19.58 6.04 -32.08
N LYS A 760 20.54 5.67 -31.21
CA LYS A 760 21.76 4.93 -31.57
C LYS A 760 21.68 3.43 -31.26
N ALA A 761 20.56 2.97 -30.69
CA ALA A 761 20.38 1.56 -30.33
C ALA A 761 20.14 0.70 -31.57
N SER A 762 20.71 -0.52 -31.59
CA SER A 762 20.43 -1.50 -32.63
C SER A 762 18.94 -1.83 -32.66
N GLY A 763 18.30 -1.70 -33.83
CA GLY A 763 16.86 -1.91 -34.01
C GLY A 763 15.97 -0.66 -33.86
N PHE A 764 16.53 0.53 -33.61
CA PHE A 764 15.77 1.79 -33.63
C PHE A 764 15.23 2.07 -35.04
N LYS A 765 13.94 2.40 -35.14
CA LYS A 765 13.30 2.84 -36.38
C LYS A 765 13.00 4.34 -36.30
N PRO A 766 13.56 5.18 -37.19
CA PRO A 766 13.23 6.60 -37.20
C PRO A 766 11.76 6.80 -37.56
N ALA A 767 11.06 7.63 -36.80
CA ALA A 767 9.72 8.09 -37.14
C ALA A 767 9.80 9.29 -38.11
N PRO A 768 8.79 9.50 -38.97
CA PRO A 768 8.66 10.73 -39.76
C PRO A 768 8.69 11.98 -38.86
N PRO A 769 8.97 13.19 -39.38
CA PRO A 769 8.90 14.42 -38.58
C PRO A 769 7.54 14.58 -37.88
N ALA A 770 7.55 14.96 -36.60
CA ALA A 770 6.31 15.18 -35.86
C ALA A 770 5.56 16.41 -36.39
N GLN A 771 4.24 16.30 -36.50
CA GLN A 771 3.37 17.44 -36.79
C GLN A 771 3.05 18.17 -35.48
N ARG A 772 3.84 19.20 -35.19
CA ARG A 772 3.62 20.12 -34.06
C ARG A 772 2.90 21.37 -34.52
N ALA A 773 2.14 22.02 -33.63
CA ALA A 773 1.54 23.31 -33.96
C ALA A 773 2.65 24.34 -34.25
N ALA A 774 2.51 25.10 -35.35
CA ALA A 774 3.52 26.06 -35.79
C ALA A 774 3.93 27.01 -34.66
N PHE A 775 2.94 27.57 -33.96
CA PHE A 775 3.14 28.46 -32.80
C PHE A 775 3.96 27.80 -31.67
N SER A 776 3.70 26.52 -31.36
CA SER A 776 4.42 25.76 -30.33
C SER A 776 5.91 25.56 -30.64
N THR A 777 6.31 25.66 -31.92
CA THR A 777 7.70 25.47 -32.36
C THR A 777 8.46 26.78 -32.61
N MET A 778 7.79 27.92 -32.55
CA MET A 778 8.45 29.20 -32.79
C MET A 778 9.52 29.48 -31.73
N THR A 779 10.68 29.96 -32.17
CA THR A 779 11.80 30.33 -31.31
C THR A 779 12.06 31.83 -31.36
N PHE A 780 12.33 32.43 -30.21
CA PHE A 780 12.60 33.86 -30.08
C PHE A 780 13.79 34.12 -29.18
N SER A 781 14.61 35.09 -29.58
CA SER A 781 15.61 35.70 -28.72
C SER A 781 15.01 36.93 -28.04
N THR A 782 15.38 37.15 -26.78
CA THR A 782 15.02 38.38 -26.06
C THR A 782 15.62 39.59 -26.82
N PRO A 783 14.83 40.61 -27.15
CA PRO A 783 15.35 41.84 -27.74
C PRO A 783 16.34 42.55 -26.79
N LYS A 784 17.44 43.07 -27.33
CA LYS A 784 18.43 43.86 -26.56
C LYS A 784 18.08 45.36 -26.44
N VAL A 785 16.85 45.73 -26.82
CA VAL A 785 16.34 47.11 -26.76
C VAL A 785 15.48 47.29 -25.51
N THR A 786 15.23 48.53 -25.11
CA THR A 786 14.35 48.86 -23.98
C THR A 786 12.96 48.20 -24.18
N PRO A 787 12.40 47.52 -23.16
CA PRO A 787 11.03 47.00 -23.22
C PRO A 787 10.01 48.11 -23.42
N ASP A 788 8.96 47.83 -24.21
CA ASP A 788 7.84 48.75 -24.39
C ASP A 788 6.95 48.83 -23.15
N CYS A 789 6.93 47.75 -22.34
CA CYS A 789 6.23 47.70 -21.07
C CYS A 789 6.99 46.81 -20.06
N VAL A 790 6.99 47.22 -18.80
CA VAL A 790 7.54 46.45 -17.68
C VAL A 790 6.51 46.41 -16.56
N ILE A 791 6.20 45.21 -16.08
CA ILE A 791 5.24 44.99 -14.99
C ILE A 791 5.92 44.12 -13.94
N GLN A 792 5.84 44.54 -12.67
CA GLN A 792 6.39 43.83 -11.52
C GLN A 792 5.27 43.45 -10.56
N GLN A 793 5.28 42.21 -10.08
CA GLN A 793 4.35 41.77 -9.05
C GLN A 793 5.07 40.91 -8.01
N ALA A 794 4.85 41.21 -6.72
CA ALA A 794 5.29 40.35 -5.64
C ALA A 794 4.49 39.04 -5.63
N ILE A 795 5.20 37.93 -5.48
CA ILE A 795 4.61 36.59 -5.35
C ILE A 795 4.34 36.37 -3.87
N GLY A 796 3.11 35.96 -3.52
CA GLY A 796 2.76 35.65 -2.14
C GLY A 796 3.65 34.52 -1.57
N ARG A 797 3.94 34.56 -0.27
CA ARG A 797 4.71 33.48 0.38
C ARG A 797 4.00 32.12 0.31
N ASP A 798 2.66 32.14 0.32
CA ASP A 798 1.83 30.95 0.22
C ASP A 798 1.35 30.67 -1.22
N GLN A 799 1.91 31.35 -2.23
CA GLN A 799 1.38 31.29 -3.60
C GLN A 799 1.41 29.87 -4.17
N ALA A 800 2.48 29.11 -3.92
CA ALA A 800 2.57 27.71 -4.32
C ALA A 800 1.56 26.81 -3.57
N ALA A 801 1.25 27.14 -2.31
CA ALA A 801 0.25 26.45 -1.49
C ALA A 801 -1.18 26.68 -2.01
N ILE A 802 -1.46 27.86 -2.57
CA ILE A 802 -2.76 28.18 -3.18
C ILE A 802 -2.84 27.58 -4.59
N TYR A 803 -1.85 27.80 -5.45
CA TYR A 803 -1.87 27.35 -6.85
C TYR A 803 -2.08 25.83 -6.98
N ARG A 804 -1.39 25.04 -6.14
CA ARG A 804 -1.52 23.57 -6.15
C ARG A 804 -2.95 23.08 -5.95
N LEU A 805 -3.82 23.86 -5.31
CA LEU A 805 -5.24 23.50 -5.13
C LEU A 805 -6.00 23.45 -6.47
N SER A 806 -5.44 24.02 -7.54
CA SER A 806 -5.98 23.94 -8.89
C SER A 806 -5.69 22.59 -9.58
N GLY A 807 -4.80 21.75 -9.04
CA GLY A 807 -4.61 20.37 -9.53
C GLY A 807 -3.18 19.83 -9.48
N ASP A 808 -2.15 20.70 -9.46
CA ASP A 808 -0.75 20.25 -9.39
C ASP A 808 -0.28 20.07 -7.94
N TYR A 809 -0.52 18.87 -7.41
CA TYR A 809 -0.19 18.50 -6.04
C TYR A 809 1.25 18.01 -5.84
N ASN A 810 2.16 18.24 -6.79
CA ASN A 810 3.55 17.82 -6.67
C ASN A 810 4.20 18.39 -5.39
N PRO A 811 4.76 17.53 -4.50
CA PRO A 811 5.21 17.96 -3.19
C PRO A 811 6.42 18.91 -3.23
N LEU A 812 7.18 18.97 -4.32
CA LEU A 812 8.33 19.89 -4.45
C LEU A 812 7.95 21.38 -4.32
N HIS A 813 6.65 21.69 -4.46
CA HIS A 813 6.11 23.04 -4.36
C HIS A 813 5.62 23.42 -2.95
N ILE A 814 5.68 22.51 -1.97
CA ILE A 814 5.16 22.78 -0.62
C ILE A 814 6.00 22.17 0.50
N ASP A 815 6.63 21.02 0.24
CA ASP A 815 7.40 20.27 1.22
C ASP A 815 8.90 20.58 1.06
N PRO A 816 9.55 21.22 2.05
CA PRO A 816 10.97 21.54 2.00
C PRO A 816 11.88 20.32 1.78
N GLU A 817 11.53 19.15 2.32
CA GLU A 817 12.33 17.93 2.13
C GLU A 817 12.25 17.44 0.67
N MET A 818 11.07 17.56 0.06
CA MET A 818 10.85 17.17 -1.34
C MET A 818 11.44 18.19 -2.32
N ALA A 819 11.46 19.47 -1.97
CA ALA A 819 12.16 20.50 -2.73
C ALA A 819 13.69 20.29 -2.70
N ALA A 820 14.24 19.97 -1.53
CA ALA A 820 15.66 19.65 -1.35
C ALA A 820 16.08 18.43 -2.20
N LYS A 821 15.22 17.41 -2.30
CA LYS A 821 15.42 16.25 -3.22
C LYS A 821 15.53 16.63 -4.70
N GLY A 822 14.97 17.79 -5.08
CA GLY A 822 15.07 18.36 -6.43
C GLY A 822 16.28 19.28 -6.64
N ASN A 823 17.18 19.34 -5.66
CA ASN A 823 18.28 20.32 -5.57
C ASN A 823 17.80 21.78 -5.52
N PHE A 824 16.64 22.02 -4.87
CA PHE A 824 16.17 23.35 -4.55
C PHE A 824 16.36 23.64 -3.06
N ASN A 825 16.82 24.85 -2.72
CA ASN A 825 17.10 25.20 -1.32
C ASN A 825 15.83 25.38 -0.47
N GLN A 826 14.67 25.51 -1.11
CA GLN A 826 13.35 25.63 -0.51
C GLN A 826 12.28 25.29 -1.56
N PRO A 827 11.00 25.09 -1.19
CA PRO A 827 9.93 24.86 -2.14
C PRO A 827 9.86 25.93 -3.23
N ILE A 828 9.83 25.50 -4.49
CA ILE A 828 9.74 26.40 -5.65
C ILE A 828 8.28 26.63 -6.05
N LEU A 829 8.02 27.78 -6.66
CA LEU A 829 6.76 28.05 -7.34
C LEU A 829 6.62 27.15 -8.58
N HIS A 830 5.41 26.72 -8.90
CA HIS A 830 5.13 25.98 -10.13
C HIS A 830 5.49 26.82 -11.35
N GLY A 831 6.18 26.23 -12.34
CA GLY A 831 6.46 26.93 -13.60
C GLY A 831 5.17 27.43 -14.28
N LEU A 832 4.10 26.64 -14.22
CA LEU A 832 2.78 27.02 -14.74
C LEU A 832 2.09 28.12 -13.90
N CYS A 833 2.43 28.25 -12.62
CA CYS A 833 2.02 29.41 -11.81
C CYS A 833 2.75 30.67 -12.31
N SER A 834 4.08 30.61 -12.50
CA SER A 834 4.85 31.70 -13.12
C SER A 834 4.33 32.07 -14.51
N MET A 835 3.93 31.08 -15.32
CA MET A 835 3.25 31.30 -16.60
C MET A 835 1.94 32.06 -16.42
N GLY A 836 1.15 31.74 -15.39
CA GLY A 836 -0.07 32.46 -15.04
C GLY A 836 0.18 33.95 -14.73
N TYR A 837 1.18 34.24 -13.89
CA TYR A 837 1.60 35.62 -13.59
C TYR A 837 1.97 36.40 -14.86
N VAL A 838 2.86 35.85 -15.69
CA VAL A 838 3.29 36.55 -16.90
C VAL A 838 2.16 36.68 -17.93
N THR A 839 1.21 35.74 -17.95
CA THR A 839 0.00 35.85 -18.79
C THR A 839 -0.84 37.05 -18.36
N ARG A 840 -1.07 37.23 -17.05
CA ARG A 840 -1.75 38.42 -16.51
C ARG A 840 -0.99 39.69 -16.86
N HIS A 841 0.33 39.70 -16.70
CA HIS A 841 1.15 40.86 -17.05
C HIS A 841 1.04 41.21 -18.55
N VAL A 842 1.10 40.23 -19.45
CA VAL A 842 0.90 40.47 -20.89
C VAL A 842 -0.49 41.03 -21.17
N ILE A 843 -1.54 40.47 -20.58
CA ILE A 843 -2.92 40.97 -20.76
C ILE A 843 -3.05 42.42 -20.26
N ASN A 844 -2.53 42.72 -19.07
CA ASN A 844 -2.64 44.05 -18.48
C ASN A 844 -1.74 45.08 -19.17
N GLY A 845 -0.59 44.65 -19.70
CA GLY A 845 0.39 45.52 -20.35
C GLY A 845 0.03 45.85 -21.80
N VAL A 846 -0.50 44.89 -22.57
CA VAL A 846 -0.72 45.04 -24.02
C VAL A 846 -2.12 44.69 -24.52
N CYS A 847 -3.02 44.19 -23.66
CA CYS A 847 -4.42 43.91 -24.03
C CYS A 847 -5.43 44.85 -23.36
N GLY A 848 -4.98 45.86 -22.61
CA GLY A 848 -5.87 46.75 -21.85
C GLY A 848 -6.61 46.02 -20.72
N GLY A 849 -6.09 44.89 -20.24
CA GLY A 849 -6.71 44.08 -19.21
C GLY A 849 -7.77 43.09 -19.71
N ASP A 850 -8.03 43.01 -21.01
CA ASP A 850 -9.01 42.08 -21.61
C ASP A 850 -8.35 40.72 -21.95
N PRO A 851 -8.66 39.64 -21.21
CA PRO A 851 -8.10 38.31 -21.45
C PRO A 851 -8.55 37.69 -22.78
N THR A 852 -9.70 38.11 -23.33
CA THR A 852 -10.26 37.52 -24.56
C THR A 852 -9.45 37.86 -25.81
N ARG A 853 -8.57 38.87 -25.73
CA ARG A 853 -7.65 39.28 -26.81
C ARG A 853 -6.44 38.37 -26.98
N LEU A 854 -6.11 37.55 -25.99
CA LEU A 854 -5.03 36.59 -26.13
C LEU A 854 -5.46 35.48 -27.10
N ALA A 855 -4.65 35.20 -28.12
CA ALA A 855 -4.86 34.11 -29.08
C ALA A 855 -3.97 32.91 -28.78
N ALA A 856 -2.73 33.14 -28.37
CA ALA A 856 -1.82 32.08 -27.99
C ALA A 856 -0.71 32.59 -27.06
N ILE A 857 -0.11 31.70 -26.29
CA ILE A 857 1.06 32.00 -25.45
C ILE A 857 1.99 30.79 -25.36
N LYS A 858 3.29 31.04 -25.44
CA LYS A 858 4.36 30.04 -25.32
C LYS A 858 5.42 30.56 -24.36
N VAL A 859 5.92 29.68 -23.50
CA VAL A 859 7.00 29.97 -22.54
C VAL A 859 8.00 28.82 -22.47
N ARG A 860 9.25 29.14 -22.15
CA ARG A 860 10.24 28.19 -21.67
C ARG A 860 10.61 28.53 -20.23
N PHE A 861 10.59 27.53 -19.36
CA PHE A 861 11.04 27.65 -17.98
C PHE A 861 12.56 27.47 -17.92
N SER A 862 13.27 28.52 -17.55
CA SER A 862 14.74 28.54 -17.57
C SER A 862 15.38 28.52 -16.19
N SER A 863 14.65 28.89 -15.15
CA SER A 863 15.16 28.90 -13.77
C SER A 863 14.03 28.81 -12.75
N PRO A 864 14.29 28.27 -11.55
CA PRO A 864 13.29 28.18 -10.49
C PRO A 864 12.91 29.56 -9.95
N VAL A 865 11.65 29.69 -9.55
CA VAL A 865 11.07 30.85 -8.87
C VAL A 865 10.67 30.42 -7.47
N TYR A 866 10.83 31.27 -6.46
CA TYR A 866 10.46 30.97 -5.08
C TYR A 866 9.28 31.84 -4.62
N PRO A 867 8.33 31.29 -3.84
CA PRO A 867 7.30 32.09 -3.20
C PRO A 867 7.90 33.20 -2.32
N GLY A 868 7.33 34.41 -2.35
CA GLY A 868 7.87 35.58 -1.67
C GLY A 868 8.82 36.46 -2.51
N GLU A 869 9.26 35.99 -3.68
CA GLU A 869 10.06 36.80 -4.62
C GLU A 869 9.19 37.73 -5.48
N THR A 870 9.81 38.61 -6.26
CA THR A 870 9.14 39.52 -7.19
C THR A 870 9.41 39.09 -8.62
N ILE A 871 8.34 38.79 -9.37
CA ILE A 871 8.42 38.49 -10.80
C ILE A 871 8.21 39.77 -11.61
N GLN A 872 9.18 40.10 -12.46
CA GLN A 872 9.10 41.21 -13.40
C GLN A 872 9.00 40.69 -14.82
N THR A 873 7.93 41.02 -15.52
CA THR A 873 7.77 40.75 -16.96
C THR A 873 8.21 41.96 -17.76
N ARG A 874 9.12 41.74 -18.72
CA ARG A 874 9.50 42.74 -19.72
C ARG A 874 8.86 42.36 -21.05
N ILE A 875 8.23 43.32 -21.71
CA ILE A 875 7.36 43.08 -22.85
C ILE A 875 7.81 43.95 -24.02
N TRP A 876 7.88 43.37 -25.21
CA TRP A 876 8.18 44.04 -26.46
C TRP A 876 7.12 43.70 -27.51
N VAL A 877 6.56 44.72 -28.15
CA VAL A 877 5.64 44.57 -29.27
C VAL A 877 6.47 44.46 -30.55
N ASP A 878 6.21 43.43 -31.36
CA ASP A 878 6.92 43.30 -32.64
C ASP A 878 6.49 44.42 -33.60
N LYS A 879 7.47 45.20 -34.08
CA LYS A 879 7.24 46.36 -34.95
C LYS A 879 6.68 45.98 -36.32
N THR A 880 6.95 44.76 -36.79
CA THR A 880 6.49 44.26 -38.10
C THR A 880 5.13 43.58 -37.99
N ASN A 881 4.81 43.02 -36.83
CA ASN A 881 3.50 42.45 -36.54
C ASN A 881 3.08 42.79 -35.10
N PRO A 882 2.30 43.86 -34.89
CA PRO A 882 1.93 44.32 -33.54
C PRO A 882 1.00 43.36 -32.79
N LYS A 883 0.60 42.22 -33.39
CA LYS A 883 -0.10 41.13 -32.69
C LYS A 883 0.85 40.17 -31.97
N LEU A 884 2.15 40.20 -32.29
CA LEU A 884 3.16 39.34 -31.69
C LEU A 884 3.91 40.07 -30.59
N ILE A 885 3.92 39.46 -29.41
CA ILE A 885 4.42 40.05 -28.17
C ILE A 885 5.54 39.18 -27.65
N LYS A 886 6.78 39.66 -27.73
CA LYS A 886 7.93 38.99 -27.13
C LYS A 886 8.00 39.38 -25.68
N PHE A 887 8.30 38.45 -24.78
CA PHE A 887 8.49 38.78 -23.38
C PHE A 887 9.50 37.86 -22.70
N GLU A 888 9.99 38.32 -21.56
CA GLU A 888 10.76 37.52 -20.61
C GLU A 888 10.29 37.84 -19.19
N ALA A 889 10.55 36.93 -18.25
CA ALA A 889 10.36 37.22 -16.84
C ALA A 889 11.65 37.01 -16.05
N ILE A 890 11.97 38.02 -15.25
CA ILE A 890 13.10 37.99 -14.33
C ILE A 890 12.62 37.98 -12.89
N ILE A 891 13.40 37.36 -12.02
CA ILE A 891 13.25 37.47 -10.57
C ILE A 891 14.11 38.62 -10.10
N VAL A 892 13.48 39.68 -9.59
CA VAL A 892 14.12 40.97 -9.31
C VAL A 892 15.25 40.81 -8.29
N GLU A 893 14.98 40.08 -7.21
CA GLU A 893 15.90 39.91 -6.09
C GLU A 893 17.18 39.19 -6.48
N ARG A 894 17.11 38.30 -7.48
CA ARG A 894 18.25 37.46 -7.91
C ARG A 894 18.82 37.86 -9.26
N GLY A 895 18.17 38.75 -10.00
CA GLY A 895 18.58 39.14 -11.35
C GLY A 895 18.60 37.98 -12.37
N ILE A 896 17.87 36.90 -12.12
CA ILE A 896 17.87 35.71 -12.98
C ILE A 896 16.65 35.67 -13.91
N VAL A 897 16.81 35.16 -15.12
CA VAL A 897 15.71 34.95 -16.07
C VAL A 897 15.01 33.62 -15.78
N ALA A 898 13.77 33.70 -15.31
CA ALA A 898 12.94 32.53 -14.99
C ALA A 898 12.12 32.02 -16.18
N ILE A 899 11.67 32.94 -17.05
CA ILE A 899 10.96 32.62 -18.30
C ILE A 899 11.65 33.31 -19.46
N ASN A 900 12.02 32.53 -20.47
CA ASN A 900 12.58 33.01 -21.74
C ASN A 900 11.95 32.30 -22.94
N ASN A 901 12.46 32.59 -24.15
CA ASN A 901 11.93 32.03 -25.41
C ASN A 901 10.40 32.13 -25.49
N ALA A 902 9.87 33.24 -24.97
CA ALA A 902 8.46 33.40 -24.70
C ALA A 902 7.81 34.43 -25.62
N ILE A 903 6.64 34.06 -26.10
CA ILE A 903 5.85 34.86 -27.04
C ILE A 903 4.37 34.71 -26.72
N ALA A 904 3.61 35.78 -26.94
CA ALA A 904 2.17 35.74 -27.04
C ALA A 904 1.72 36.26 -28.42
N GLU A 905 0.62 35.71 -28.91
CA GLU A 905 -0.10 36.22 -30.07
C GLU A 905 -1.43 36.76 -29.62
N LEU A 906 -1.80 37.94 -30.14
CA LEU A 906 -3.05 38.62 -29.86
C LEU A 906 -4.00 38.53 -31.05
N LYS A 907 -5.32 38.48 -30.79
CA LYS A 907 -6.35 38.50 -31.84
C LYS A 907 -6.35 39.84 -32.60
N THR A 908 -6.09 40.92 -31.87
CA THR A 908 -6.00 42.30 -32.38
C THR A 908 -4.64 42.92 -32.03
N PRO A 909 -4.14 43.94 -32.77
CA PRO A 909 -2.88 44.61 -32.48
C PRO A 909 -2.77 45.08 -31.02
N ALA A 910 -1.56 45.05 -30.45
CA ALA A 910 -1.28 45.45 -29.08
C ALA A 910 -1.76 46.88 -28.76
N THR A 911 -2.21 47.07 -27.52
CA THR A 911 -2.54 48.37 -26.95
C THR A 911 -1.75 48.55 -25.66
N LEU A 912 -0.68 49.35 -25.71
CA LEU A 912 0.17 49.60 -24.54
C LEU A 912 -0.62 50.33 -23.45
N SER A 913 -0.60 49.81 -22.24
CA SER A 913 -1.18 50.48 -21.08
C SER A 913 -0.21 51.50 -20.50
N SER A 914 -0.65 52.76 -20.37
CA SER A 914 0.11 53.83 -19.68
C SER A 914 0.15 53.65 -18.16
N THR A 915 -0.79 52.86 -17.62
CA THR A 915 -0.91 52.50 -16.20
C THR A 915 -1.37 51.04 -16.11
N PRO A 916 -0.46 50.06 -16.25
CA PRO A 916 -0.85 48.65 -16.20
C PRO A 916 -1.50 48.34 -14.84
N LYS A 917 -2.78 47.94 -14.86
CA LYS A 917 -3.51 47.50 -13.67
C LYS A 917 -2.86 46.21 -13.15
N LEU A 918 -2.66 46.10 -11.83
CA LEU A 918 -2.16 44.91 -11.15
C LEU A 918 -3.05 44.50 -10.01
#